data_AF-A0A066X001-F1
#
_entry.id   AF-A0A066X001-F1
#
_cell.length_a   1.000
_cell.length_b   1.000
_cell.length_c   1.000
_cell.angle_alpha   90.00
_cell.angle_beta   90.00
_cell.angle_gamma   90.00
#
_symmetry.space_group_name_H-M   'P 1'
#
loop_
_entity.id
_entity.type
_entity.pdbx_description
1 polymer ?
#
loop_
_entity_poly.entity_id
_entity_poly.type
_entity_poly.pdbx_seq_one_letter_code
_entity_poly.pdbx_strand_id
1 'polypeptide(L)'
;MFLKNRHSLLTFLLVFFTAFSLQAADIWVATNGKDTNEGTKASPLATVHMALRKARELRRLKDASVKGGIHIIIKDGTYYFDEPLFVRPEDSGTADSPTTIEADVNAKPVFNGGIEIKNWKKTTTAINGLKKGTVWVADAPEIGGETINYRQLWVNDVKAVRAKNTAGTTMERILSWDKETETCWIPFKDKSVKFEPGMEMFIVQWWAIANLRIKNIEVKKDSARLSFEKPESRIQSEHPWPAPWISKNNGNSVFQLNNAMSLLNEAGEWFLDRRNRKIYYIPRAGENMATAKVTVPVLENLVEIKGTIDSPVHDVKFKGISFQYSNWLRPSQQGHVPLQAGMYLLDAYKLKIPGTPNQANLENQGWVGRPRAAVEVNFANNTVFESCSFEHLSSTGLDLNKGTNNNKVQGNLFKDIGGNGIALGVFSEEAFEAHLPYVVKDERELCSNELVADNMITNVANEDWGCLGIAAGFVRNLTIEHNEISDVAYSGISMGWGWTHTENVMKNNKILANKIHHYAKHLHDVAGIYTLSSQANSRIEENYIDKVYNSPYAHDPFLWLYLYTDEGSQHFTIQNNWIPIQKILKNNNGPAGNIWKDNYAFVDPKIKENAGIRAPFAELKKQVVIDEAWGLQEMPKSVAIELIGKNFDIEKIKSTIKGFRIVGEELHQWENHLVIYGLMNQPERTKRKLALAFPELEIKIYENPVYDFQNFERCKDSKPASEWENIVLTANLVADEKMQKEYLDYHTTQFEKWPEIAKGFCNADFQQLQVFKNGRQLVLVISIPKGENLDKLNPKTTQNNPRVDEWNALMKKYQTGIEDAKSGETWILLKKLEDKK
;
A
#
# COMPACT_ATOMS: atom_id res chain seq x y z
N MET A 1 47.88 54.55 -74.33
CA MET A 1 47.14 55.50 -75.20
C MET A 1 45.88 55.91 -74.46
N PHE A 2 45.93 57.10 -73.86
CA PHE A 2 44.84 58.05 -73.55
C PHE A 2 43.42 57.65 -73.07
N LEU A 3 43.01 58.41 -72.03
CA LEU A 3 41.69 59.05 -71.75
C LEU A 3 40.66 58.40 -70.76
N LYS A 4 40.64 58.98 -69.54
CA LYS A 4 39.52 59.52 -68.72
C LYS A 4 38.08 59.00 -68.92
N ASN A 5 37.38 58.60 -67.85
CA ASN A 5 36.43 59.43 -67.03
C ASN A 5 35.50 58.62 -66.07
N ARG A 6 35.43 59.10 -64.81
CA ARG A 6 34.29 59.28 -63.87
C ARG A 6 33.18 58.23 -63.59
N HIS A 7 33.13 57.84 -62.31
CA HIS A 7 32.00 57.60 -61.37
C HIS A 7 30.77 56.76 -61.78
N SER A 8 30.54 55.62 -61.10
CA SER A 8 29.45 55.47 -60.10
C SER A 8 29.56 54.15 -59.33
N LEU A 9 29.18 54.20 -58.05
CA LEU A 9 28.97 53.11 -57.08
C LEU A 9 28.14 51.96 -57.70
N LEU A 10 28.53 50.69 -57.53
CA LEU A 10 27.64 49.60 -57.06
C LEU A 10 28.34 48.22 -56.95
N THR A 11 28.03 47.53 -55.85
CA THR A 11 28.03 46.06 -55.64
C THR A 11 29.34 45.33 -55.36
N PHE A 12 29.81 45.47 -54.11
CA PHE A 12 30.46 44.37 -53.39
C PHE A 12 29.59 44.04 -52.17
N LEU A 13 28.63 43.13 -52.34
CA LEU A 13 27.94 42.49 -51.22
C LEU A 13 27.91 40.98 -51.50
N LEU A 14 28.89 40.28 -50.93
CA LEU A 14 28.88 38.83 -50.82
C LEU A 14 27.70 38.47 -49.92
N VAL A 15 26.68 37.86 -50.52
CA VAL A 15 25.53 37.30 -49.84
C VAL A 15 25.98 36.00 -49.15
N PHE A 16 26.30 36.07 -47.87
CA PHE A 16 26.30 34.90 -46.98
C PHE A 16 24.83 34.61 -46.61
N PHE A 17 24.13 33.85 -47.46
CA PHE A 17 22.88 33.17 -47.04
C PHE A 17 23.29 31.95 -46.22
N THR A 18 23.48 32.13 -44.92
CA THR A 18 23.40 31.00 -43.99
C THR A 18 21.93 30.63 -43.86
N ALA A 19 21.54 29.53 -44.51
CA ALA A 19 20.30 28.84 -44.22
C ALA A 19 20.39 28.34 -42.77
N PHE A 20 19.86 29.12 -41.82
CA PHE A 20 19.64 28.63 -40.46
C PHE A 20 18.58 27.53 -40.55
N SER A 21 18.99 26.29 -40.31
CA SER A 21 18.06 25.22 -39.97
C SER A 21 17.30 25.65 -38.73
N LEU A 22 15.99 25.90 -38.87
CA LEU A 22 15.10 26.18 -37.75
C LEU A 22 15.04 24.93 -36.85
N GLN A 23 15.82 24.96 -35.77
CA GLN A 23 15.80 23.95 -34.74
C GLN A 23 14.97 24.47 -33.55
N ALA A 24 14.35 23.55 -32.81
CA ALA A 24 13.66 23.85 -31.56
C ALA A 24 14.59 24.62 -30.59
N ALA A 25 14.03 25.49 -29.76
CA ALA A 25 14.82 26.30 -28.83
C ALA A 25 15.39 25.44 -27.70
N ASP A 26 16.71 25.32 -27.65
CA ASP A 26 17.43 24.68 -26.54
C ASP A 26 17.90 25.72 -25.53
N ILE A 27 17.40 25.63 -24.30
CA ILE A 27 17.79 26.45 -23.15
C ILE A 27 18.56 25.58 -22.17
N TRP A 28 19.85 25.86 -21.99
CA TRP A 28 20.74 25.04 -21.17
C TRP A 28 20.86 25.59 -19.76
N VAL A 29 20.80 24.69 -18.77
CA VAL A 29 20.98 24.98 -17.34
C VAL A 29 22.15 24.16 -16.78
N ALA A 30 23.00 24.78 -15.97
CA ALA A 30 24.14 24.11 -15.33
C ALA A 30 24.45 24.73 -13.96
N THR A 31 24.93 23.92 -13.01
CA THR A 31 25.31 24.36 -11.66
C THR A 31 26.43 25.41 -11.63
N ASN A 32 27.21 25.53 -12.70
CA ASN A 32 28.23 26.56 -12.90
C ASN A 32 27.81 27.68 -13.86
N GLY A 33 26.53 27.74 -14.24
CA GLY A 33 25.96 28.77 -15.10
C GLY A 33 25.74 30.12 -14.38
N LYS A 34 25.12 31.06 -15.08
CA LYS A 34 24.68 32.35 -14.52
C LYS A 34 23.35 32.75 -15.14
N ASP A 35 22.43 33.30 -14.36
CA ASP A 35 21.11 33.69 -14.88
C ASP A 35 21.13 34.96 -15.74
N THR A 36 22.28 35.63 -15.83
CA THR A 36 22.54 36.69 -16.81
C THR A 36 23.06 36.15 -18.15
N ASN A 37 23.35 34.84 -18.26
CA ASN A 37 23.82 34.23 -19.49
C ASN A 37 22.67 34.08 -20.51
N GLU A 38 23.05 33.84 -21.76
CA GLU A 38 22.08 33.65 -22.84
C GLU A 38 21.32 32.31 -22.74
N GLY A 39 21.79 31.32 -21.99
CA GLY A 39 21.16 30.01 -21.90
C GLY A 39 21.49 29.08 -23.06
N THR A 40 22.62 29.30 -23.73
CA THR A 40 23.16 28.37 -24.73
C THR A 40 24.01 27.29 -24.06
N LYS A 41 24.34 26.19 -24.76
CA LYS A 41 25.18 25.12 -24.20
C LYS A 41 26.54 25.60 -23.67
N ALA A 42 27.12 26.60 -24.35
CA ALA A 42 28.39 27.24 -24.00
C ALA A 42 28.25 28.31 -22.91
N SER A 43 27.07 28.91 -22.76
CA SER A 43 26.76 29.94 -21.76
C SER A 43 25.42 29.61 -21.08
N PRO A 44 25.39 28.57 -20.21
CA PRO A 44 24.13 28.08 -19.62
C PRO A 44 23.63 28.99 -18.50
N LEU A 45 22.32 28.98 -18.27
CA LEU A 45 21.68 29.59 -17.10
C LEU A 45 22.06 28.82 -15.82
N ALA A 46 21.95 29.46 -14.66
CA ALA A 46 22.21 28.82 -13.37
C ALA A 46 20.97 28.10 -12.84
N THR A 47 19.78 28.68 -13.04
CA THR A 47 18.53 28.19 -12.45
C THR A 47 17.54 27.72 -13.50
N VAL A 48 16.76 26.71 -13.12
CA VAL A 48 15.63 26.22 -13.92
C VAL A 48 14.51 27.25 -13.96
N HIS A 49 14.33 28.03 -12.89
CA HIS A 49 13.38 29.15 -12.81
C HIS A 49 13.64 30.19 -13.89
N MET A 50 14.91 30.56 -14.13
CA MET A 50 15.26 31.50 -15.18
C MET A 50 15.08 30.88 -16.58
N ALA A 51 15.40 29.60 -16.75
CA ALA A 51 15.15 28.91 -18.01
C ALA A 51 13.67 28.86 -18.37
N LEU A 52 12.80 28.56 -17.41
CA LEU A 52 11.35 28.59 -17.59
C LEU A 52 10.85 29.99 -17.95
N ARG A 53 11.34 31.03 -17.25
CA ARG A 53 11.03 32.43 -17.58
C ARG A 53 11.49 32.80 -19.00
N LYS A 54 12.66 32.34 -19.43
CA LYS A 54 13.16 32.58 -20.78
C LYS A 54 12.28 31.88 -21.82
N ALA A 55 11.89 30.62 -21.58
CA ALA A 55 10.94 29.90 -22.43
C ALA A 55 9.61 30.66 -22.57
N ARG A 56 9.06 31.16 -21.46
CA ARG A 56 7.87 31.99 -21.43
C ARG A 56 8.00 33.24 -22.30
N GLU A 57 9.13 33.94 -22.21
CA GLU A 57 9.37 35.14 -23.01
C GLU A 57 9.49 34.84 -24.51
N LEU A 58 10.12 33.73 -24.89
CA LEU A 58 10.15 33.27 -26.29
C LEU A 58 8.73 33.03 -26.82
N ARG A 59 7.86 32.39 -26.03
CA ARG A 59 6.45 32.19 -26.39
C ARG A 59 5.69 33.50 -26.50
N ARG A 60 5.82 34.39 -25.51
CA ARG A 60 5.16 35.72 -25.49
C ARG A 60 5.54 36.57 -26.71
N LEU A 61 6.81 36.52 -27.12
CA LEU A 61 7.34 37.26 -28.26
C LEU A 61 7.10 36.56 -29.61
N LYS A 62 6.53 35.35 -29.61
CA LYS A 62 6.35 34.51 -30.81
C LYS A 62 7.66 34.29 -31.55
N ASP A 63 8.74 34.04 -30.79
CA ASP A 63 10.06 33.80 -31.37
C ASP A 63 10.01 32.58 -32.30
N ALA A 64 10.70 32.67 -33.45
CA ALA A 64 10.68 31.62 -34.47
C ALA A 64 11.25 30.28 -33.94
N SER A 65 12.13 30.31 -32.94
CA SER A 65 12.74 29.14 -32.32
C SER A 65 11.76 28.29 -31.49
N VAL A 66 10.58 28.81 -31.15
CA VAL A 66 9.54 28.05 -30.45
C VAL A 66 8.97 26.93 -31.32
N LYS A 67 9.11 27.01 -32.65
CA LYS A 67 8.59 25.99 -33.57
C LYS A 67 9.23 24.62 -33.28
N GLY A 68 8.40 23.60 -33.06
CA GLY A 68 8.84 22.24 -32.75
C GLY A 68 9.06 21.97 -31.25
N GLY A 69 8.95 22.99 -30.40
CA GLY A 69 9.05 22.87 -28.95
C GLY A 69 10.16 23.73 -28.35
N ILE A 70 10.17 23.81 -27.02
CA ILE A 70 11.26 24.39 -26.24
C ILE A 70 11.81 23.30 -25.33
N HIS A 71 13.11 23.09 -25.37
CA HIS A 71 13.83 22.12 -24.55
C HIS A 71 14.65 22.86 -23.50
N ILE A 72 14.31 22.70 -22.23
CA ILE A 72 15.10 23.16 -21.10
C ILE A 72 15.99 21.98 -20.68
N ILE A 73 17.24 22.00 -21.11
CA ILE A 73 18.20 20.90 -20.95
C ILE A 73 19.08 21.14 -19.73
N ILE A 74 19.01 20.23 -18.77
CA ILE A 74 19.63 20.37 -17.46
C ILE A 74 20.86 19.47 -17.37
N LYS A 75 22.03 20.07 -17.19
CA LYS A 75 23.28 19.34 -16.97
C LYS A 75 23.29 18.65 -15.61
N ASP A 76 24.17 17.67 -15.47
CA ASP A 76 24.37 16.93 -14.23
C ASP A 76 24.67 17.86 -13.04
N GLY A 77 24.10 17.52 -11.88
CA GLY A 77 24.31 18.27 -10.64
C GLY A 77 23.07 18.38 -9.76
N THR A 78 23.27 18.95 -8.57
CA THR A 78 22.21 19.25 -7.62
C THR A 78 21.84 20.73 -7.69
N TYR A 79 20.56 21.00 -7.92
CA TYR A 79 19.97 22.33 -8.03
C TYR A 79 19.14 22.58 -6.77
N TYR A 80 19.67 23.39 -5.87
CA TYR A 80 19.02 23.75 -4.61
C TYR A 80 17.95 24.81 -4.86
N PHE A 81 16.72 24.54 -4.42
CA PHE A 81 15.59 25.44 -4.53
C PHE A 81 15.37 26.16 -3.20
N ASP A 82 15.24 27.48 -3.28
CA ASP A 82 14.80 28.37 -2.20
C ASP A 82 13.30 28.70 -2.30
N GLU A 83 12.71 28.49 -3.48
CA GLU A 83 11.27 28.56 -3.75
C GLU A 83 10.83 27.46 -4.75
N PRO A 84 9.55 27.05 -4.73
CA PRO A 84 9.03 26.09 -5.72
C PRO A 84 9.20 26.58 -7.16
N LEU A 85 9.51 25.66 -8.08
CA LEU A 85 9.42 25.94 -9.52
C LEU A 85 7.94 26.05 -9.92
N PHE A 86 7.44 27.27 -10.06
CA PHE A 86 6.04 27.53 -10.43
C PHE A 86 5.86 27.58 -11.95
N VAL A 87 5.30 26.50 -12.51
CA VAL A 87 4.84 26.39 -13.90
C VAL A 87 3.40 26.89 -14.00
N ARG A 88 3.20 27.91 -14.83
CA ARG A 88 1.94 28.68 -14.93
C ARG A 88 1.36 28.66 -16.35
N PRO A 89 0.13 29.18 -16.57
CA PRO A 89 -0.53 29.09 -17.87
C PRO A 89 0.30 29.65 -19.03
N GLU A 90 1.07 30.71 -18.80
CA GLU A 90 1.94 31.32 -19.81
C GLU A 90 3.13 30.44 -20.22
N ASP A 91 3.44 29.38 -19.47
CA ASP A 91 4.50 28.41 -19.79
C ASP A 91 4.01 27.28 -20.72
N SER A 92 2.70 27.22 -20.96
CA SER A 92 2.06 26.16 -21.72
C SER A 92 2.63 26.06 -23.13
N GLY A 93 2.81 24.82 -23.56
CA GLY A 93 3.18 24.50 -24.92
C GLY A 93 1.98 24.39 -25.84
N THR A 94 2.17 23.63 -26.91
CA THR A 94 1.12 23.05 -27.74
C THR A 94 1.53 21.61 -28.05
N ALA A 95 0.62 20.81 -28.61
CA ALA A 95 0.97 19.46 -29.08
C ALA A 95 2.20 19.45 -30.02
N ASP A 96 2.32 20.46 -30.91
CA ASP A 96 3.43 20.59 -31.88
C ASP A 96 4.64 21.38 -31.33
N SER A 97 4.49 22.03 -30.18
CA SER A 97 5.54 22.84 -29.53
C SER A 97 5.45 22.73 -28.00
N PRO A 98 5.70 21.55 -27.41
CA PRO A 98 5.66 21.37 -25.97
C PRO A 98 6.81 22.12 -25.28
N THR A 99 6.69 22.37 -23.98
CA THR A 99 7.83 22.76 -23.13
C THR A 99 8.35 21.49 -22.45
N THR A 100 9.59 21.09 -22.73
CA THR A 100 10.20 19.88 -22.14
C THR A 100 11.35 20.28 -21.22
N ILE A 101 11.25 19.98 -19.94
CA ILE A 101 12.32 20.11 -18.95
C ILE A 101 12.96 18.74 -18.80
N GLU A 102 14.19 18.59 -19.28
CA GLU A 102 14.84 17.29 -19.36
C GLU A 102 16.31 17.29 -18.97
N ALA A 103 16.77 16.13 -18.49
CA ALA A 103 18.19 15.89 -18.27
C ALA A 103 18.96 15.88 -19.60
N ASP A 104 20.18 16.42 -19.60
CA ASP A 104 21.17 16.17 -20.66
C ASP A 104 21.47 14.67 -20.75
N VAL A 105 22.02 14.23 -21.88
CA VAL A 105 22.33 12.82 -22.13
C VAL A 105 23.24 12.27 -21.01
N ASN A 106 22.78 11.20 -20.34
CA ASN A 106 23.41 10.54 -19.19
C ASN A 106 23.53 11.39 -17.90
N ALA A 107 23.00 12.61 -17.87
CA ALA A 107 22.95 13.43 -16.66
C ALA A 107 21.86 12.92 -15.69
N LYS A 108 22.04 13.17 -14.40
CA LYS A 108 21.07 12.87 -13.34
C LYS A 108 20.83 14.11 -12.48
N PRO A 109 20.20 15.15 -13.04
CA PRO A 109 19.95 16.39 -12.30
C PRO A 109 18.97 16.17 -11.15
N VAL A 110 19.30 16.73 -9.98
CA VAL A 110 18.47 16.66 -8.77
C VAL A 110 17.91 18.04 -8.46
N PHE A 111 16.59 18.17 -8.39
CA PHE A 111 15.89 19.29 -7.80
C PHE A 111 15.75 19.05 -6.30
N ASN A 112 16.43 19.87 -5.51
CA ASN A 112 16.64 19.65 -4.09
C ASN A 112 15.97 20.76 -3.28
N GLY A 113 14.98 20.42 -2.45
CA GLY A 113 14.32 21.37 -1.54
C GLY A 113 14.87 21.35 -0.12
N GLY A 114 16.00 20.70 0.08
CA GLY A 114 16.67 20.56 1.36
C GLY A 114 17.96 21.38 1.45
N ILE A 115 18.57 21.30 2.61
CA ILE A 115 19.83 21.98 2.93
C ILE A 115 20.79 21.02 3.61
N GLU A 116 22.07 21.22 3.32
CA GLU A 116 23.14 20.41 3.89
C GLU A 116 23.59 20.96 5.25
N ILE A 117 23.61 20.11 6.26
CA ILE A 117 24.13 20.42 7.60
C ILE A 117 25.61 20.09 7.65
N LYS A 118 26.43 21.10 7.96
CA LYS A 118 27.90 21.03 7.96
C LYS A 118 28.46 21.19 9.37
N ASN A 119 29.78 21.07 9.49
CA ASN A 119 30.55 21.38 10.71
C ASN A 119 30.21 20.53 11.94
N TRP A 120 29.90 19.25 11.72
CA TRP A 120 29.65 18.28 12.78
C TRP A 120 30.84 18.11 13.71
N LYS A 121 30.58 18.08 15.01
CA LYS A 121 31.58 17.86 16.07
C LYS A 121 31.10 16.80 17.04
N LYS A 122 32.02 16.02 17.61
CA LYS A 122 31.72 15.12 18.71
C LYS A 122 31.29 15.92 19.94
N THR A 123 30.28 15.44 20.66
CA THR A 123 29.88 16.03 21.93
C THR A 123 30.94 15.79 23.00
N THR A 124 31.15 16.78 23.87
CA THR A 124 32.12 16.71 24.99
C THR A 124 31.48 16.22 26.30
N THR A 125 30.15 16.15 26.33
CA THR A 125 29.33 15.68 27.43
C THR A 125 28.67 14.35 27.11
N ALA A 126 28.31 13.60 28.15
CA ALA A 126 27.47 12.41 27.99
C ALA A 126 26.03 12.86 27.72
N ILE A 127 25.36 12.22 26.78
CA ILE A 127 23.95 12.48 26.42
C ILE A 127 23.19 11.19 26.64
N ASN A 128 22.10 11.24 27.39
CA ASN A 128 21.24 10.09 27.68
C ASN A 128 22.00 8.83 28.15
N GLY A 129 23.03 9.02 28.99
CA GLY A 129 23.87 7.92 29.48
C GLY A 129 24.90 7.37 28.48
N LEU A 130 24.90 7.83 27.22
CA LEU A 130 25.89 7.46 26.22
C LEU A 130 27.27 8.04 26.54
N LYS A 131 28.32 7.32 26.15
CA LYS A 131 29.71 7.75 26.35
C LYS A 131 29.97 9.07 25.62
N LYS A 132 30.78 9.95 26.23
CA LYS A 132 31.26 11.19 25.59
C LYS A 132 31.84 10.90 24.20
N GLY A 133 31.48 11.71 23.22
CA GLY A 133 31.92 11.56 21.83
C GLY A 133 31.23 10.49 21.00
N THR A 134 30.19 9.82 21.54
CA THR A 134 29.29 8.94 20.78
C THR A 134 28.34 9.75 19.90
N VAL A 135 27.74 10.80 20.47
CA VAL A 135 26.83 11.71 19.77
C VAL A 135 27.64 12.79 19.06
N TRP A 136 27.19 13.18 17.88
CA TRP A 136 27.69 14.33 17.12
C TRP A 136 26.66 15.46 17.14
N VAL A 137 27.14 16.69 17.07
CA VAL A 137 26.33 17.90 17.11
C VAL A 137 26.79 18.89 16.04
N ALA A 138 25.84 19.59 15.43
CA ALA A 138 26.07 20.72 14.54
C ALA A 138 25.09 21.86 14.87
N ASP A 139 25.32 23.04 14.29
CA ASP A 139 24.33 24.12 14.30
C ASP A 139 23.13 23.71 13.46
N ALA A 140 21.93 23.92 14.01
CA ALA A 140 20.70 23.73 13.24
C ALA A 140 20.60 24.85 12.20
N PRO A 141 20.09 24.55 10.99
CA PRO A 141 19.99 25.56 9.96
C PRO A 141 18.93 26.62 10.28
N GLU A 142 19.21 27.85 9.89
CA GLU A 142 18.36 29.02 10.10
C GLU A 142 18.06 29.71 8.76
N ILE A 143 16.81 30.17 8.58
CA ILE A 143 16.40 31.08 7.49
C ILE A 143 15.74 32.29 8.14
N GLY A 144 16.17 33.50 7.76
CA GLY A 144 15.60 34.74 8.30
C GLY A 144 15.77 34.91 9.82
N GLY A 145 16.75 34.23 10.44
CA GLY A 145 16.99 34.26 11.88
C GLY A 145 16.19 33.23 12.69
N GLU A 146 15.38 32.40 12.04
CA GLU A 146 14.59 31.36 12.68
C GLU A 146 15.14 29.97 12.36
N THR A 147 15.26 29.12 13.38
CA THR A 147 15.64 27.70 13.19
C THR A 147 14.52 26.96 12.47
N ILE A 148 14.86 26.44 11.29
CA ILE A 148 13.93 25.70 10.44
C ILE A 148 13.53 24.40 11.13
N ASN A 149 12.24 24.07 11.09
CA ASN A 149 11.74 22.80 11.58
C ASN A 149 11.67 21.79 10.43
N TYR A 150 11.90 20.52 10.76
CA TYR A 150 11.83 19.39 9.83
C TYR A 150 11.59 18.12 10.61
N ARG A 151 11.03 17.12 9.94
CA ARG A 151 10.70 15.82 10.54
C ARG A 151 11.61 14.69 10.07
N GLN A 152 12.52 14.97 9.13
CA GLN A 152 13.40 14.00 8.49
C GLN A 152 14.82 14.54 8.39
N LEU A 153 15.76 13.60 8.35
CA LEU A 153 17.17 13.85 8.13
C LEU A 153 17.73 12.65 7.37
N TRP A 154 18.57 12.88 6.37
CA TRP A 154 19.26 11.85 5.61
C TRP A 154 20.76 12.01 5.76
N VAL A 155 21.47 10.90 5.95
CA VAL A 155 22.94 10.85 6.02
C VAL A 155 23.42 9.96 4.88
N ASN A 156 24.15 10.54 3.93
CA ASN A 156 24.57 9.86 2.69
C ASN A 156 23.38 9.18 1.99
N ASP A 157 22.28 9.92 1.88
CA ASP A 157 21.02 9.50 1.23
C ASP A 157 20.31 8.32 1.91
N VAL A 158 20.75 7.93 3.11
CA VAL A 158 20.05 6.95 3.98
C VAL A 158 19.28 7.70 5.06
N LYS A 159 17.97 7.46 5.12
CA LYS A 159 17.08 8.09 6.11
C LYS A 159 17.53 7.76 7.54
N ALA A 160 17.69 8.79 8.36
CA ALA A 160 17.97 8.68 9.78
C ALA A 160 16.65 8.57 10.57
N VAL A 161 16.72 8.01 11.77
CA VAL A 161 15.56 7.78 12.63
C VAL A 161 15.37 8.99 13.54
N ARG A 162 14.19 9.62 13.52
CA ARG A 162 13.88 10.65 14.51
C ARG A 162 13.78 9.97 15.89
N ALA A 163 14.56 10.45 16.86
CA ALA A 163 14.77 9.76 18.14
C ALA A 163 13.44 9.32 18.79
N LYS A 164 13.38 8.05 19.21
CA LYS A 164 12.15 7.41 19.72
C LYS A 164 12.44 6.48 20.90
N ASN A 165 11.41 6.21 21.71
CA ASN A 165 11.56 5.39 22.93
C ASN A 165 11.60 3.88 22.69
N THR A 166 11.55 3.42 21.44
CA THR A 166 11.41 2.01 21.08
C THR A 166 12.45 1.58 20.05
N ALA A 167 13.04 0.41 20.28
CA ALA A 167 14.04 -0.19 19.41
C ALA A 167 13.38 -1.10 18.36
N GLY A 168 13.87 -1.03 17.11
CA GLY A 168 13.43 -1.92 16.03
C GLY A 168 11.91 -2.00 15.87
N THR A 169 11.37 -3.22 15.99
CA THR A 169 9.94 -3.53 15.83
C THR A 169 9.16 -3.60 17.15
N THR A 170 9.78 -3.27 18.28
CA THR A 170 9.09 -3.33 19.57
C THR A 170 8.24 -2.09 19.79
N MET A 171 6.98 -2.23 20.18
CA MET A 171 6.16 -1.11 20.66
C MET A 171 5.28 -1.58 21.81
N GLU A 172 5.14 -0.74 22.83
CA GLU A 172 4.22 -0.99 23.94
C GLU A 172 2.78 -0.67 23.50
N ARG A 173 1.81 -1.19 24.27
CA ARG A 173 0.38 -0.98 24.03
C ARG A 173 -0.18 -0.01 25.06
N ILE A 174 -1.10 0.85 24.64
CA ILE A 174 -1.79 1.77 25.55
C ILE A 174 -2.58 0.98 26.61
N LEU A 175 -2.75 1.56 27.80
CA LEU A 175 -3.56 0.97 28.87
C LEU A 175 -5.03 1.34 28.70
N SER A 176 -5.32 2.60 28.41
CA SER A 176 -6.68 3.10 28.18
C SER A 176 -6.67 4.45 27.47
N TRP A 177 -7.82 4.82 26.90
CA TRP A 177 -8.10 6.13 26.34
C TRP A 177 -9.36 6.70 27.00
N ASP A 178 -9.32 7.96 27.43
CA ASP A 178 -10.46 8.68 27.99
C ASP A 178 -10.84 9.82 27.04
N LYS A 179 -12.03 9.71 26.44
CA LYS A 179 -12.55 10.68 25.47
C LYS A 179 -13.02 11.98 26.09
N GLU A 180 -13.47 11.95 27.35
CA GLU A 180 -14.01 13.14 28.03
C GLU A 180 -12.88 14.07 28.47
N THR A 181 -11.81 13.48 29.02
CA THR A 181 -10.63 14.25 29.45
C THR A 181 -9.58 14.40 28.34
N GLU A 182 -9.78 13.73 27.20
CA GLU A 182 -8.85 13.67 26.07
C GLU A 182 -7.44 13.20 26.49
N THR A 183 -7.39 12.15 27.31
CA THR A 183 -6.13 11.64 27.86
C THR A 183 -5.91 10.16 27.54
N CYS A 184 -4.64 9.78 27.48
CA CYS A 184 -4.22 8.40 27.27
C CYS A 184 -3.37 7.92 28.44
N TRP A 185 -3.67 6.74 28.98
CA TRP A 185 -2.77 6.05 29.90
C TRP A 185 -1.86 5.10 29.14
N ILE A 186 -0.56 5.18 29.42
CA ILE A 186 0.46 4.30 28.85
C ILE A 186 1.29 3.60 29.94
N PRO A 187 1.88 2.44 29.66
CA PRO A 187 3.03 1.95 30.42
C PRO A 187 4.15 3.00 30.36
N PHE A 188 4.84 3.20 31.49
CA PHE A 188 5.92 4.18 31.61
C PHE A 188 6.95 3.71 32.64
N LYS A 189 7.61 2.59 32.33
CA LYS A 189 8.59 1.95 33.23
C LYS A 189 9.96 2.64 33.18
N ASP A 190 10.37 3.07 31.98
CA ASP A 190 11.63 3.77 31.81
C ASP A 190 11.53 5.21 32.35
N LYS A 191 12.26 5.48 33.43
CA LYS A 191 12.29 6.79 34.10
C LYS A 191 13.32 7.74 33.50
N SER A 192 14.14 7.28 32.55
CA SER A 192 15.09 8.12 31.81
C SER A 192 14.38 9.08 30.87
N VAL A 193 13.23 8.66 30.30
CA VAL A 193 12.38 9.48 29.43
C VAL A 193 11.91 10.74 30.17
N LYS A 194 12.25 11.91 29.62
CA LYS A 194 11.86 13.23 30.13
C LYS A 194 10.98 13.93 29.11
N PHE A 195 9.89 14.50 29.60
CA PHE A 195 9.04 15.35 28.76
C PHE A 195 9.81 16.59 28.31
N GLU A 196 9.75 16.84 26.99
CA GLU A 196 10.29 18.04 26.35
C GLU A 196 9.21 18.59 25.42
N PRO A 197 8.94 19.91 25.40
CA PRO A 197 7.98 20.48 24.46
C PRO A 197 8.35 20.19 23.00
N GLY A 198 7.35 19.71 22.24
CA GLY A 198 7.52 19.19 20.90
C GLY A 198 7.58 17.66 20.83
N MET A 199 7.69 16.96 21.96
CA MET A 199 7.60 15.49 21.99
C MET A 199 6.22 15.04 21.49
N GLU A 200 6.20 13.93 20.73
CA GLU A 200 4.99 13.42 20.08
C GLU A 200 4.75 11.95 20.50
N MET A 201 3.47 11.58 20.61
CA MET A 201 3.04 10.19 20.60
C MET A 201 2.65 9.83 19.16
N PHE A 202 3.23 8.77 18.65
CA PHE A 202 2.75 8.07 17.46
C PHE A 202 1.94 6.86 17.93
N ILE A 203 0.71 6.72 17.46
CA ILE A 203 -0.19 5.62 17.84
C ILE A 203 -0.77 4.96 16.59
N VAL A 204 -0.86 3.62 16.60
CA VAL A 204 -1.56 2.85 15.57
C VAL A 204 -3.02 2.69 15.96
N GLN A 205 -3.94 3.00 15.06
CA GLN A 205 -5.38 2.86 15.24
C GLN A 205 -6.00 2.26 13.98
N TRP A 206 -6.32 0.96 14.05
CA TRP A 206 -6.88 0.21 12.92
C TRP A 206 -6.02 0.22 11.65
N TRP A 207 -6.48 0.94 10.62
CA TRP A 207 -5.87 1.14 9.30
C TRP A 207 -5.15 2.48 9.18
N ALA A 208 -4.98 3.22 10.28
CA ALA A 208 -4.30 4.49 10.30
C ALA A 208 -3.33 4.61 11.49
N ILE A 209 -2.52 5.66 11.45
CA ILE A 209 -1.72 6.14 12.58
C ILE A 209 -2.27 7.48 13.05
N ALA A 210 -1.83 7.98 14.20
CA ALA A 210 -1.95 9.39 14.55
C ALA A 210 -0.65 9.91 15.16
N ASN A 211 -0.30 11.16 14.85
CA ASN A 211 0.77 11.91 15.49
C ASN A 211 0.15 12.94 16.43
N LEU A 212 0.32 12.73 17.73
CA LEU A 212 -0.29 13.54 18.78
C LEU A 212 0.80 14.27 19.55
N ARG A 213 0.83 15.61 19.51
CA ARG A 213 1.85 16.36 20.26
C ARG A 213 1.49 16.33 21.72
N ILE A 214 2.46 15.98 22.56
CA ILE A 214 2.23 15.79 23.99
C ILE A 214 2.29 17.16 24.67
N LYS A 215 1.24 17.47 25.41
CA LYS A 215 1.12 18.67 26.23
C LYS A 215 1.67 18.47 27.64
N ASN A 216 1.38 17.31 28.25
CA ASN A 216 1.82 16.99 29.60
C ASN A 216 1.98 15.47 29.79
N ILE A 217 2.88 15.09 30.72
CA ILE A 217 3.08 13.71 31.19
C ILE A 217 2.96 13.66 32.70
N GLU A 218 1.91 13.00 33.20
CA GLU A 218 1.72 12.77 34.64
C GLU A 218 2.07 11.33 35.01
N VAL A 219 3.23 11.13 35.61
CA VAL A 219 3.73 9.80 35.98
C VAL A 219 3.06 9.33 37.28
N LYS A 220 2.48 8.13 37.26
CA LYS A 220 1.99 7.40 38.45
C LYS A 220 2.54 5.98 38.46
N LYS A 221 3.47 5.70 39.39
CA LYS A 221 4.19 4.42 39.47
C LYS A 221 4.78 4.05 38.11
N ASP A 222 4.41 2.91 37.52
CA ASP A 222 4.90 2.39 36.24
C ASP A 222 4.01 2.77 35.04
N SER A 223 3.19 3.80 35.19
CA SER A 223 2.31 4.33 34.15
C SER A 223 2.41 5.84 34.05
N ALA A 224 2.01 6.40 32.92
CA ALA A 224 1.86 7.83 32.75
C ALA A 224 0.54 8.18 32.06
N ARG A 225 -0.07 9.28 32.48
CA ARG A 225 -1.19 9.91 31.79
C ARG A 225 -0.66 10.99 30.87
N LEU A 226 -0.92 10.85 29.58
CA LEU A 226 -0.61 11.83 28.56
C LEU A 226 -1.84 12.69 28.28
N SER A 227 -1.62 13.99 28.11
CA SER A 227 -2.56 14.89 27.46
C SER A 227 -1.91 15.50 26.22
N PHE A 228 -2.73 15.94 25.26
CA PHE A 228 -2.25 16.33 23.94
C PHE A 228 -2.57 17.80 23.62
N GLU A 229 -1.84 18.35 22.66
CA GLU A 229 -2.08 19.70 22.16
C GLU A 229 -3.33 19.75 21.27
N LYS A 230 -3.84 20.97 21.08
CA LYS A 230 -4.91 21.26 20.13
C LYS A 230 -4.30 21.64 18.77
N PRO A 231 -4.96 21.34 17.64
CA PRO A 231 -6.34 20.84 17.53
C PRO A 231 -6.50 19.31 17.69
N GLU A 232 -5.42 18.53 17.57
CA GLU A 232 -5.50 17.07 17.43
C GLU A 232 -6.13 16.35 18.63
N SER A 233 -5.96 16.84 19.86
CA SER A 233 -6.53 16.22 21.05
C SER A 233 -8.05 16.07 20.97
N ARG A 234 -8.73 17.10 20.45
CA ARG A 234 -10.20 17.09 20.25
C ARG A 234 -10.58 16.06 19.19
N ILE A 235 -9.99 16.20 18.00
CA ILE A 235 -10.31 15.38 16.82
C ILE A 235 -10.07 13.89 17.15
N GLN A 236 -8.91 13.57 17.73
CA GLN A 236 -8.54 12.23 18.16
C GLN A 236 -9.55 11.61 19.13
N SER A 237 -10.14 12.41 20.03
CA SER A 237 -11.06 11.91 21.04
C SER A 237 -12.51 11.81 20.55
N GLU A 238 -12.91 12.69 19.62
CA GLU A 238 -14.28 12.79 19.11
C GLU A 238 -14.54 11.88 17.90
N HIS A 239 -13.56 11.69 17.01
CA HIS A 239 -13.74 10.88 15.81
C HIS A 239 -14.00 9.40 16.17
N PRO A 240 -14.99 8.74 15.53
CA PRO A 240 -15.28 7.34 15.81
C PRO A 240 -14.41 6.37 15.02
N TRP A 241 -13.92 6.78 13.85
CA TRP A 241 -13.22 5.92 12.90
C TRP A 241 -12.02 6.62 12.26
N PRO A 242 -10.85 5.98 12.20
CA PRO A 242 -10.41 4.86 13.06
C PRO A 242 -10.01 5.34 14.46
N ALA A 243 -10.58 4.81 15.54
CA ALA A 243 -10.23 5.19 16.92
C ALA A 243 -9.24 4.23 17.61
N PRO A 244 -8.54 4.62 18.70
CA PRO A 244 -7.66 3.72 19.44
C PRO A 244 -8.34 2.39 19.80
N TRP A 245 -7.72 1.28 19.42
CA TRP A 245 -8.26 -0.06 19.60
C TRP A 245 -8.04 -0.52 21.04
N ILE A 246 -9.11 -0.90 21.74
CA ILE A 246 -9.05 -1.47 23.08
C ILE A 246 -9.66 -2.86 23.02
N SER A 247 -8.83 -3.90 23.19
CA SER A 247 -9.26 -5.29 23.00
C SER A 247 -8.59 -6.24 23.98
N LYS A 248 -9.42 -7.02 24.67
CA LYS A 248 -8.96 -8.15 25.50
C LYS A 248 -8.43 -9.32 24.67
N ASN A 249 -8.78 -9.39 23.39
CA ASN A 249 -8.49 -10.54 22.53
C ASN A 249 -7.21 -10.37 21.71
N ASN A 250 -7.03 -9.21 21.09
CA ASN A 250 -5.94 -8.94 20.14
C ASN A 250 -4.90 -7.94 20.69
N GLY A 251 -5.12 -7.42 21.91
CA GLY A 251 -4.31 -6.36 22.51
C GLY A 251 -4.75 -4.97 22.05
N ASN A 252 -4.42 -3.96 22.87
CA ASN A 252 -4.74 -2.56 22.59
C ASN A 252 -3.81 -1.97 21.51
N SER A 253 -4.14 -0.77 21.02
CA SER A 253 -3.29 0.02 20.12
C SER A 253 -1.85 0.12 20.62
N VAL A 254 -0.90 -0.10 19.71
CA VAL A 254 0.53 0.13 19.96
C VAL A 254 0.88 1.60 19.79
N PHE A 255 1.91 2.05 20.50
CA PHE A 255 2.40 3.42 20.41
C PHE A 255 3.91 3.50 20.59
N GLN A 256 4.47 4.65 20.20
CA GLN A 256 5.82 5.07 20.52
C GLN A 256 5.83 6.57 20.85
N LEU A 257 6.74 6.99 21.72
CA LEU A 257 7.07 8.39 21.97
C LEU A 257 8.27 8.77 21.12
N ASN A 258 8.29 9.97 20.57
CA ASN A 258 9.41 10.46 19.76
C ASN A 258 9.65 11.95 19.94
N ASN A 259 10.79 12.42 19.41
CA ASN A 259 11.21 13.82 19.40
C ASN A 259 11.59 14.39 20.78
N ALA A 260 12.51 13.73 21.48
CA ALA A 260 13.11 14.25 22.71
C ALA A 260 14.60 13.88 22.79
N MET A 261 15.42 14.72 23.41
CA MET A 261 16.83 14.41 23.68
C MET A 261 16.97 13.17 24.56
N SER A 262 16.06 13.01 25.53
CA SER A 262 16.03 11.83 26.41
C SER A 262 15.70 10.51 25.69
N LEU A 263 15.30 10.56 24.42
CA LEU A 263 15.05 9.37 23.60
C LEU A 263 16.22 9.03 22.67
N LEU A 264 17.20 9.93 22.50
CA LEU A 264 18.36 9.73 21.63
C LEU A 264 19.31 8.71 22.26
N ASN A 265 19.29 7.45 21.81
CA ASN A 265 20.06 6.36 22.40
C ASN A 265 20.64 5.32 21.41
N GLU A 266 20.14 5.25 20.17
CA GLU A 266 20.57 4.25 19.18
C GLU A 266 21.29 4.86 17.96
N ALA A 267 22.13 4.04 17.32
CA ALA A 267 22.82 4.44 16.11
C ALA A 267 21.83 4.69 14.96
N GLY A 268 21.99 5.80 14.25
CA GLY A 268 21.08 6.29 13.24
C GLY A 268 20.01 7.25 13.77
N GLU A 269 19.92 7.47 15.09
CA GLU A 269 18.96 8.41 15.65
C GLU A 269 19.43 9.86 15.64
N TRP A 270 18.50 10.81 15.45
CA TRP A 270 18.75 12.24 15.54
C TRP A 270 17.69 13.00 16.35
N PHE A 271 18.06 14.18 16.85
CA PHE A 271 17.17 15.10 17.57
C PHE A 271 17.50 16.56 17.27
N LEU A 272 16.50 17.35 16.88
CA LEU A 272 16.59 18.80 16.66
C LEU A 272 16.20 19.55 17.94
N ASP A 273 17.19 20.14 18.60
CA ASP A 273 16.99 21.06 19.71
C ASP A 273 16.81 22.49 19.17
N ARG A 274 15.55 22.86 18.91
CA ARG A 274 15.20 24.20 18.42
C ARG A 274 15.49 25.31 19.43
N ARG A 275 15.56 25.01 20.73
CA ARG A 275 15.80 26.03 21.77
C ARG A 275 17.26 26.46 21.77
N ASN A 276 18.17 25.49 21.65
CA ASN A 276 19.60 25.73 21.60
C ASN A 276 20.14 25.85 20.17
N ARG A 277 19.27 25.67 19.16
CA ARG A 277 19.58 25.75 17.73
C ARG A 277 20.66 24.75 17.32
N LYS A 278 20.51 23.52 17.82
CA LYS A 278 21.45 22.42 17.61
C LYS A 278 20.74 21.21 17.05
N ILE A 279 21.45 20.45 16.23
CA ILE A 279 21.02 19.15 15.74
C ILE A 279 22.01 18.11 16.27
N TYR A 280 21.48 17.01 16.80
CA TYR A 280 22.25 15.91 17.36
C TYR A 280 22.01 14.64 16.56
N TYR A 281 23.05 13.84 16.37
CA TYR A 281 23.00 12.59 15.62
C TYR A 281 23.95 11.54 16.19
N ILE A 282 23.51 10.28 16.23
CA ILE A 282 24.36 9.14 16.55
C ILE A 282 24.71 8.43 15.23
N PRO A 283 25.96 8.48 14.76
CA PRO A 283 26.31 7.86 13.49
C PRO A 283 26.15 6.34 13.50
N ARG A 284 25.69 5.79 12.38
CA ARG A 284 25.71 4.34 12.13
C ARG A 284 27.14 3.87 11.89
N ALA A 285 27.35 2.56 12.04
CA ALA A 285 28.63 1.96 11.69
C ALA A 285 29.00 2.27 10.23
N GLY A 286 30.20 2.81 10.01
CA GLY A 286 30.70 3.20 8.69
C GLY A 286 30.44 4.66 8.30
N GLU A 287 29.60 5.40 9.02
CA GLU A 287 29.36 6.82 8.73
C GLU A 287 30.48 7.70 9.31
N ASN A 288 31.21 8.38 8.42
CA ASN A 288 32.20 9.38 8.81
C ASN A 288 31.60 10.79 8.75
N MET A 289 31.24 11.34 9.91
CA MET A 289 30.59 12.66 10.01
C MET A 289 31.46 13.83 9.54
N ALA A 290 32.77 13.66 9.37
CA ALA A 290 33.63 14.70 8.79
C ALA A 290 33.42 14.87 7.28
N THR A 291 32.93 13.84 6.60
CA THR A 291 32.72 13.81 5.14
C THR A 291 31.29 13.44 4.75
N ALA A 292 30.41 13.15 5.71
CA ALA A 292 29.06 12.72 5.44
C ALA A 292 28.23 13.88 4.87
N LYS A 293 27.44 13.60 3.84
CA LYS A 293 26.41 14.51 3.32
C LYS A 293 25.17 14.35 4.19
N VAL A 294 24.89 15.33 5.05
CA VAL A 294 23.70 15.33 5.91
C VAL A 294 22.70 16.34 5.39
N THR A 295 21.53 15.87 4.92
CA THR A 295 20.51 16.72 4.31
C THR A 295 19.23 16.72 5.13
N VAL A 296 18.63 17.90 5.33
CA VAL A 296 17.30 18.06 5.94
C VAL A 296 16.38 18.81 4.98
N PRO A 297 15.08 18.46 4.91
CA PRO A 297 14.16 19.06 3.96
C PRO A 297 13.67 20.43 4.45
N VAL A 298 13.40 21.36 3.53
CA VAL A 298 12.90 22.70 3.85
C VAL A 298 11.60 23.00 3.10
N LEU A 299 11.62 22.95 1.77
CA LEU A 299 10.46 23.25 0.93
C LEU A 299 9.42 22.13 0.94
N GLU A 300 8.13 22.45 1.07
CA GLU A 300 7.06 21.44 0.98
C GLU A 300 6.79 21.00 -0.46
N ASN A 301 6.79 21.95 -1.39
CA ASN A 301 6.65 21.71 -2.83
C ASN A 301 7.96 22.09 -3.55
N LEU A 302 8.46 21.21 -4.42
CA LEU A 302 9.59 21.49 -5.31
C LEU A 302 9.11 22.06 -6.64
N VAL A 303 7.99 21.54 -7.15
CA VAL A 303 7.36 22.00 -8.38
C VAL A 303 5.86 22.17 -8.13
N GLU A 304 5.33 23.31 -8.57
CA GLU A 304 3.90 23.58 -8.62
C GLU A 304 3.51 23.82 -10.08
N ILE A 305 2.68 22.95 -10.63
CA ILE A 305 2.05 23.15 -11.94
C ILE A 305 0.63 23.58 -11.68
N LYS A 306 0.33 24.86 -11.89
CA LYS A 306 -0.94 25.42 -11.44
C LYS A 306 -1.53 26.39 -12.46
N GLY A 307 -2.63 25.96 -13.05
CA GLY A 307 -3.51 26.79 -13.86
C GLY A 307 -4.77 27.22 -13.12
N THR A 308 -5.73 27.70 -13.89
CA THR A 308 -7.13 27.88 -13.46
C THR A 308 -8.03 27.05 -14.37
N ILE A 309 -9.30 26.90 -13.99
CA ILE A 309 -10.29 26.19 -14.81
C ILE A 309 -10.45 26.77 -16.22
N ASP A 310 -10.22 28.07 -16.39
CA ASP A 310 -10.33 28.79 -17.67
C ASP A 310 -8.98 29.03 -18.36
N SER A 311 -7.87 28.76 -17.66
CA SER A 311 -6.52 28.91 -18.19
C SER A 311 -5.64 27.80 -17.60
N PRO A 312 -5.85 26.55 -18.03
CA PRO A 312 -5.06 25.43 -17.56
C PRO A 312 -3.62 25.52 -18.07
N VAL A 313 -2.67 24.94 -17.35
CA VAL A 313 -1.33 24.67 -17.88
C VAL A 313 -1.43 23.49 -18.84
N HIS A 314 -0.76 23.51 -20.00
CA HIS A 314 -0.77 22.34 -20.87
C HIS A 314 0.52 22.10 -21.67
N ASP A 315 0.71 20.84 -22.07
CA ASP A 315 1.81 20.38 -22.92
C ASP A 315 3.21 20.66 -22.32
N VAL A 316 3.35 20.42 -21.00
CA VAL A 316 4.60 20.52 -20.25
C VAL A 316 5.11 19.14 -19.88
N LYS A 317 6.40 18.88 -20.06
CA LYS A 317 6.99 17.55 -19.82
C LYS A 317 8.20 17.65 -18.91
N PHE A 318 8.34 16.70 -17.99
CA PHE A 318 9.53 16.45 -17.19
C PHE A 318 10.11 15.10 -17.58
N LYS A 319 11.41 15.07 -17.88
CA LYS A 319 12.10 13.85 -18.29
C LYS A 319 13.45 13.67 -17.62
N GLY A 320 13.64 12.54 -16.93
CA GLY A 320 14.95 12.23 -16.32
C GLY A 320 15.33 13.12 -15.13
N ILE A 321 14.36 13.75 -14.48
CA ILE A 321 14.59 14.67 -13.36
C ILE A 321 14.37 13.95 -12.02
N SER A 322 15.27 14.14 -11.06
CA SER A 322 15.10 13.67 -9.69
C SER A 322 14.55 14.78 -8.79
N PHE A 323 13.47 14.51 -8.05
CA PHE A 323 12.84 15.40 -7.07
C PHE A 323 13.17 14.88 -5.67
N GLN A 324 13.90 15.67 -4.87
CA GLN A 324 14.39 15.20 -3.56
C GLN A 324 14.26 16.22 -2.42
N TYR A 325 14.09 15.69 -1.21
CA TYR A 325 14.10 16.41 0.07
C TYR A 325 13.01 17.48 0.21
N SER A 326 11.76 17.14 -0.13
CA SER A 326 10.61 17.97 0.24
C SER A 326 10.17 17.71 1.69
N ASN A 327 9.66 18.74 2.36
CA ASN A 327 9.26 18.75 3.77
C ASN A 327 7.73 18.62 3.90
N TRP A 328 7.26 18.35 5.12
CA TRP A 328 5.84 18.54 5.48
C TRP A 328 5.71 18.69 6.99
N LEU A 329 5.23 19.86 7.43
CA LEU A 329 5.29 20.23 8.85
C LEU A 329 3.95 20.18 9.59
N ARG A 330 2.84 19.93 8.89
CA ARG A 330 1.51 19.88 9.50
C ARG A 330 1.47 18.97 10.75
N PRO A 331 2.04 17.75 10.77
CA PRO A 331 2.03 16.92 11.98
C PRO A 331 2.68 17.57 13.20
N SER A 332 3.75 18.34 13.03
CA SER A 332 4.40 19.06 14.14
C SER A 332 3.69 20.37 14.50
N GLN A 333 2.84 20.91 13.62
CA GLN A 333 2.13 22.17 13.83
C GLN A 333 0.70 22.00 14.35
N GLN A 334 0.03 20.90 13.98
CA GLN A 334 -1.39 20.68 14.22
C GLN A 334 -1.72 19.23 14.63
N GLY A 335 -0.71 18.39 14.86
CA GLY A 335 -0.88 16.95 14.94
C GLY A 335 -1.31 16.35 13.59
N HIS A 336 -1.55 15.04 13.60
CA HIS A 336 -2.03 14.31 12.43
C HIS A 336 -2.99 13.22 12.86
N VAL A 337 -4.26 13.32 12.47
CA VAL A 337 -5.31 12.34 12.76
C VAL A 337 -6.03 12.02 11.45
N PRO A 338 -5.51 11.11 10.62
CA PRO A 338 -6.09 10.75 9.34
C PRO A 338 -7.32 9.85 9.45
N LEU A 339 -8.28 10.09 8.54
CA LEU A 339 -9.42 9.20 8.31
C LEU A 339 -8.96 7.94 7.56
N GLN A 340 -8.32 8.13 6.41
CA GLN A 340 -7.76 7.07 5.57
C GLN A 340 -6.79 7.68 4.53
N ALA A 341 -5.86 6.89 3.99
CA ALA A 341 -4.94 7.29 2.91
C ALA A 341 -4.07 8.54 3.21
N GLY A 342 -3.80 8.79 4.50
CA GLY A 342 -3.09 9.98 4.98
C GLY A 342 -3.90 11.28 4.95
N MET A 343 -5.18 11.26 4.55
CA MET A 343 -6.04 12.44 4.53
C MET A 343 -6.46 12.79 5.97
N TYR A 344 -5.92 13.90 6.48
CA TYR A 344 -6.09 14.31 7.87
C TYR A 344 -7.49 14.85 8.14
N LEU A 345 -8.07 14.51 9.28
CA LEU A 345 -9.34 15.07 9.73
C LEU A 345 -9.16 16.54 10.12
N LEU A 346 -10.07 17.38 9.63
CA LEU A 346 -10.30 18.76 10.05
C LEU A 346 -11.36 18.81 11.14
N ASP A 347 -12.38 17.97 11.00
CA ASP A 347 -13.41 17.71 12.00
C ASP A 347 -13.99 16.30 11.79
N ALA A 348 -14.39 15.63 12.87
CA ALA A 348 -15.11 14.36 12.80
C ALA A 348 -15.75 13.99 14.13
N TYR A 349 -16.93 13.38 14.07
CA TYR A 349 -17.68 12.97 15.25
C TYR A 349 -18.70 11.89 14.94
N LYS A 350 -19.12 11.18 16.00
CA LYS A 350 -20.22 10.22 15.92
C LYS A 350 -21.57 10.94 15.90
N LEU A 351 -22.46 10.53 14.99
CA LEU A 351 -23.82 11.03 14.93
C LEU A 351 -24.68 10.42 16.05
N LYS A 352 -25.51 11.25 16.69
CA LYS A 352 -26.51 10.78 17.68
C LYS A 352 -27.65 9.99 17.02
N ILE A 353 -28.08 10.47 15.85
CA ILE A 353 -29.04 9.81 14.98
C ILE A 353 -28.28 9.47 13.69
N PRO A 354 -28.08 8.20 13.35
CA PRO A 354 -27.40 7.82 12.12
C PRO A 354 -28.12 8.34 10.89
N GLY A 355 -27.33 8.63 9.85
CA GLY A 355 -27.79 8.77 8.48
C GLY A 355 -27.50 10.12 7.84
N THR A 356 -27.41 10.08 6.51
CA THR A 356 -27.54 11.23 5.59
C THR A 356 -28.66 10.93 4.59
N PRO A 357 -29.11 11.89 3.77
CA PRO A 357 -30.10 11.61 2.74
C PRO A 357 -29.74 10.46 1.79
N ASN A 358 -28.45 10.17 1.60
CA ASN A 358 -27.95 9.14 0.67
C ASN A 358 -27.54 7.83 1.37
N GLN A 359 -27.40 7.83 2.70
CA GLN A 359 -26.90 6.67 3.45
C GLN A 359 -27.49 6.67 4.86
N ALA A 360 -28.61 5.97 5.06
CA ALA A 360 -29.39 6.01 6.30
C ALA A 360 -28.68 5.40 7.52
N ASN A 361 -27.70 4.52 7.30
CA ASN A 361 -26.94 3.84 8.35
C ASN A 361 -25.61 4.52 8.69
N LEU A 362 -25.23 5.62 8.02
CA LEU A 362 -23.97 6.32 8.30
C LEU A 362 -23.96 6.82 9.75
N GLU A 363 -23.01 6.39 10.56
CA GLU A 363 -22.99 6.72 11.99
C GLU A 363 -22.03 7.86 12.35
N ASN A 364 -21.36 8.47 11.38
CA ASN A 364 -20.37 9.50 11.61
C ASN A 364 -20.37 10.57 10.52
N GLN A 365 -19.72 11.70 10.80
CA GLN A 365 -19.34 12.68 9.79
C GLN A 365 -17.86 12.98 9.91
N GLY A 366 -17.24 13.32 8.79
CA GLY A 366 -15.84 13.72 8.73
C GLY A 366 -15.55 14.68 7.58
N TRP A 367 -14.63 15.60 7.82
CA TRP A 367 -14.05 16.48 6.81
C TRP A 367 -12.55 16.29 6.81
N VAL A 368 -11.96 16.22 5.63
CA VAL A 368 -10.53 15.93 5.48
C VAL A 368 -9.81 17.05 4.76
N GLY A 369 -8.54 17.25 5.11
CA GLY A 369 -7.60 17.97 4.26
C GLY A 369 -6.55 17.03 3.69
N ARG A 370 -5.69 17.61 2.84
CA ARG A 370 -4.79 16.86 1.97
C ARG A 370 -3.31 17.13 2.33
N PRO A 371 -2.47 16.10 2.51
CA PRO A 371 -1.03 16.29 2.70
C PRO A 371 -0.36 16.96 1.48
N ARG A 372 0.75 17.65 1.71
CA ARG A 372 1.55 18.28 0.64
C ARG A 372 2.29 17.24 -0.20
N ALA A 373 2.67 17.63 -1.41
CA ALA A 373 3.42 16.80 -2.35
C ALA A 373 4.67 17.52 -2.86
N ALA A 374 5.75 16.75 -3.13
CA ALA A 374 6.95 17.32 -3.74
C ALA A 374 6.67 17.93 -5.11
N VAL A 375 5.77 17.32 -5.88
CA VAL A 375 5.23 17.89 -7.12
C VAL A 375 3.72 17.88 -7.06
N GLU A 376 3.12 19.07 -7.21
CA GLU A 376 1.67 19.25 -7.17
C GLU A 376 1.15 19.80 -8.51
N VAL A 377 0.10 19.18 -9.04
CA VAL A 377 -0.48 19.52 -10.35
C VAL A 377 -1.96 19.85 -10.18
N ASN A 378 -2.33 21.06 -10.58
CA ASN A 378 -3.69 21.60 -10.50
C ASN A 378 -4.07 22.32 -11.79
N PHE A 379 -5.24 22.01 -12.34
CA PHE A 379 -5.76 22.59 -13.58
C PHE A 379 -4.72 22.52 -14.71
N ALA A 380 -4.31 21.29 -15.05
CA ALA A 380 -3.28 21.05 -16.05
C ALA A 380 -3.59 19.85 -16.96
N ASN A 381 -3.24 19.99 -18.23
CA ASN A 381 -3.56 19.02 -19.27
C ASN A 381 -2.32 18.56 -20.04
N ASN A 382 -2.30 17.31 -20.49
CA ASN A 382 -1.20 16.78 -21.32
C ASN A 382 0.20 16.93 -20.67
N THR A 383 0.27 16.91 -19.34
CA THR A 383 1.53 16.93 -18.60
C THR A 383 2.15 15.55 -18.60
N VAL A 384 3.47 15.45 -18.77
CA VAL A 384 4.18 14.16 -18.76
C VAL A 384 5.29 14.17 -17.72
N PHE A 385 5.35 13.12 -16.91
CA PHE A 385 6.50 12.77 -16.08
C PHE A 385 7.04 11.42 -16.57
N GLU A 386 8.22 11.44 -17.19
CA GLU A 386 8.84 10.27 -17.81
C GLU A 386 10.25 10.05 -17.27
N SER A 387 10.56 8.83 -16.81
CA SER A 387 11.92 8.49 -16.33
C SER A 387 12.42 9.39 -15.19
N CYS A 388 11.53 10.02 -14.44
CA CYS A 388 11.86 10.83 -13.27
C CYS A 388 12.04 9.95 -12.02
N SER A 389 12.68 10.51 -10.98
CA SER A 389 12.68 9.89 -9.65
C SER A 389 12.14 10.83 -8.58
N PHE A 390 11.37 10.29 -7.64
CA PHE A 390 10.81 10.98 -6.48
C PHE A 390 11.38 10.28 -5.25
N GLU A 391 12.36 10.89 -4.62
CA GLU A 391 13.18 10.23 -3.60
C GLU A 391 13.41 11.10 -2.36
N HIS A 392 13.47 10.49 -1.17
CA HIS A 392 13.77 11.20 0.08
C HIS A 392 12.76 12.30 0.39
N LEU A 393 11.47 11.96 0.42
CA LEU A 393 10.38 12.93 0.56
C LEU A 393 9.62 12.72 1.86
N SER A 394 9.25 13.82 2.53
CA SER A 394 8.56 13.76 3.83
C SER A 394 7.09 13.37 3.76
N SER A 395 6.41 13.63 2.63
CA SER A 395 4.97 13.41 2.46
C SER A 395 4.68 12.78 1.10
N THR A 396 3.79 13.35 0.27
CA THR A 396 3.42 12.77 -1.03
C THR A 396 4.51 12.98 -2.08
N GLY A 397 4.74 11.99 -2.96
CA GLY A 397 5.66 12.13 -4.09
C GLY A 397 5.12 13.06 -5.18
N LEU A 398 4.11 12.58 -5.90
CA LEU A 398 3.42 13.31 -6.97
C LEU A 398 1.92 13.36 -6.70
N ASP A 399 1.32 14.53 -6.87
CA ASP A 399 -0.12 14.73 -6.67
C ASP A 399 -0.78 15.36 -7.92
N LEU A 400 -1.62 14.56 -8.60
CA LEU A 400 -2.53 15.02 -9.65
C LEU A 400 -3.87 15.38 -9.02
N ASN A 401 -4.00 16.62 -8.55
CA ASN A 401 -5.05 16.99 -7.60
C ASN A 401 -6.39 17.27 -8.29
N LYS A 402 -6.64 18.51 -8.72
CA LYS A 402 -7.94 18.97 -9.23
C LYS A 402 -7.84 19.50 -10.66
N GLY A 403 -8.84 19.20 -11.48
CA GLY A 403 -8.96 19.69 -12.86
C GLY A 403 -7.84 19.26 -13.79
N THR A 404 -7.26 18.09 -13.56
CA THR A 404 -6.17 17.55 -14.37
C THR A 404 -6.71 16.61 -15.45
N ASN A 405 -6.15 16.65 -16.65
CA ASN A 405 -6.64 15.81 -17.75
C ASN A 405 -5.55 15.32 -18.72
N ASN A 406 -5.60 14.05 -19.12
CA ASN A 406 -4.69 13.46 -20.12
C ASN A 406 -3.20 13.54 -19.74
N ASN A 407 -2.87 13.52 -18.46
CA ASN A 407 -1.49 13.50 -18.00
C ASN A 407 -0.95 12.06 -17.96
N LYS A 408 0.37 11.93 -18.05
CA LYS A 408 1.06 10.64 -18.04
C LYS A 408 2.14 10.64 -16.98
N VAL A 409 2.08 9.68 -16.08
CA VAL A 409 3.10 9.35 -15.09
C VAL A 409 3.66 8.00 -15.49
N GLN A 410 4.72 8.00 -16.29
CA GLN A 410 5.23 6.79 -16.92
C GLN A 410 6.72 6.51 -16.65
N GLY A 411 7.05 5.28 -16.25
CA GLY A 411 8.45 4.86 -16.17
C GLY A 411 9.24 5.59 -15.08
N ASN A 412 8.62 5.99 -13.98
CA ASN A 412 9.26 6.74 -12.90
C ASN A 412 9.61 5.84 -11.70
N LEU A 413 10.53 6.32 -10.86
CA LEU A 413 10.84 5.74 -9.55
C LEU A 413 10.21 6.58 -8.43
N PHE A 414 9.49 5.94 -7.51
CA PHE A 414 9.03 6.52 -6.25
C PHE A 414 9.63 5.71 -5.11
N LYS A 415 10.52 6.31 -4.30
CA LYS A 415 11.24 5.57 -3.27
C LYS A 415 11.64 6.41 -2.07
N ASP A 416 11.55 5.86 -0.87
CA ASP A 416 11.83 6.57 0.38
C ASP A 416 10.93 7.81 0.55
N ILE A 417 9.64 7.54 0.66
CA ILE A 417 8.57 8.55 0.72
C ILE A 417 7.77 8.34 2.02
N GLY A 418 7.64 9.41 2.82
CA GLY A 418 6.96 9.37 4.11
C GLY A 418 5.44 9.19 4.02
N GLY A 419 4.81 9.72 2.96
CA GLY A 419 3.38 9.61 2.68
C GLY A 419 3.07 8.77 1.44
N ASN A 420 2.06 9.17 0.67
CA ASN A 420 1.64 8.48 -0.54
C ASN A 420 2.72 8.57 -1.64
N GLY A 421 2.95 7.48 -2.38
CA GLY A 421 3.81 7.54 -3.57
C GLY A 421 3.22 8.49 -4.62
N ILE A 422 2.01 8.17 -5.07
CA ILE A 422 1.23 8.97 -6.02
C ILE A 422 -0.19 9.19 -5.45
N ALA A 423 -0.66 10.43 -5.48
CA ALA A 423 -2.05 10.79 -5.17
C ALA A 423 -2.76 11.33 -6.42
N LEU A 424 -4.02 10.96 -6.63
CA LEU A 424 -4.82 11.40 -7.79
C LEU A 424 -6.26 11.74 -7.37
N GLY A 425 -6.79 12.82 -7.94
CA GLY A 425 -8.17 13.24 -7.75
C GLY A 425 -8.49 13.76 -6.35
N VAL A 426 -9.77 14.10 -6.17
CA VAL A 426 -10.29 14.74 -4.96
C VAL A 426 -10.71 13.67 -3.94
N PHE A 427 -10.37 13.85 -2.65
CA PHE A 427 -10.75 12.95 -1.54
C PHE A 427 -11.80 13.65 -0.66
N SER A 428 -12.72 14.35 -1.32
CA SER A 428 -13.52 15.47 -0.81
C SER A 428 -12.73 16.78 -0.66
N GLU A 429 -13.42 17.88 -0.93
CA GLU A 429 -12.93 19.24 -0.63
C GLU A 429 -12.97 19.47 0.88
N GLU A 430 -12.15 20.36 1.43
CA GLU A 430 -12.07 20.57 2.88
C GLU A 430 -13.41 20.92 3.54
N ALA A 431 -14.29 21.62 2.81
CA ALA A 431 -15.63 22.00 3.28
C ALA A 431 -16.73 20.96 2.95
N PHE A 432 -16.39 19.87 2.28
CA PHE A 432 -17.33 18.85 1.83
C PHE A 432 -17.19 17.58 2.68
N GLU A 433 -18.32 17.12 3.22
CA GLU A 433 -18.36 15.94 4.09
C GLU A 433 -17.90 14.69 3.31
N ALA A 434 -17.00 13.91 3.91
CA ALA A 434 -16.21 12.90 3.23
C ALA A 434 -17.02 11.73 2.65
N HIS A 435 -18.19 11.42 3.21
CA HIS A 435 -19.04 10.27 2.84
C HIS A 435 -20.15 10.65 1.84
N LEU A 436 -20.29 11.93 1.51
CA LEU A 436 -21.25 12.36 0.50
C LEU A 436 -20.73 12.02 -0.91
N PRO A 437 -21.62 11.63 -1.84
CA PRO A 437 -21.23 11.40 -3.22
C PRO A 437 -20.73 12.70 -3.84
N TYR A 438 -19.51 12.67 -4.38
CA TYR A 438 -18.95 13.83 -5.06
C TYR A 438 -19.58 13.98 -6.45
N VAL A 439 -20.24 15.12 -6.64
CA VAL A 439 -20.86 15.54 -7.89
C VAL A 439 -20.33 16.93 -8.22
N VAL A 440 -19.97 17.15 -9.49
CA VAL A 440 -19.48 18.45 -9.97
C VAL A 440 -20.48 19.06 -10.94
N LYS A 441 -20.56 20.38 -10.95
CA LYS A 441 -21.34 21.12 -11.97
C LYS A 441 -20.54 21.29 -13.26
N ASP A 442 -19.22 21.38 -13.13
CA ASP A 442 -18.30 21.58 -14.23
C ASP A 442 -17.30 20.41 -14.28
N GLU A 443 -17.39 19.57 -15.31
CA GLU A 443 -16.53 18.40 -15.43
C GLU A 443 -15.04 18.75 -15.60
N ARG A 444 -14.71 20.00 -15.92
CA ARG A 444 -13.32 20.50 -15.96
C ARG A 444 -12.64 20.50 -14.59
N GLU A 445 -13.39 20.36 -13.49
CA GLU A 445 -12.83 20.17 -12.15
C GLU A 445 -12.33 18.74 -11.90
N LEU A 446 -12.70 17.78 -12.74
CA LEU A 446 -12.37 16.38 -12.53
C LEU A 446 -10.93 16.07 -12.95
N CYS A 447 -10.25 15.31 -12.10
CA CYS A 447 -9.07 14.54 -12.50
C CYS A 447 -9.53 13.40 -13.42
N SER A 448 -9.12 13.44 -14.69
CA SER A 448 -9.64 12.50 -15.70
C SER A 448 -8.67 12.09 -16.80
N ASN A 449 -8.89 10.91 -17.39
CA ASN A 449 -8.08 10.36 -18.49
C ASN A 449 -6.57 10.30 -18.17
N GLU A 450 -6.21 10.15 -16.90
CA GLU A 450 -4.83 10.04 -16.47
C GLU A 450 -4.29 8.62 -16.74
N LEU A 451 -2.99 8.54 -17.02
CA LEU A 451 -2.26 7.29 -17.16
C LEU A 451 -1.13 7.21 -16.12
N VAL A 452 -1.17 6.19 -15.28
CA VAL A 452 -0.08 5.83 -14.35
C VAL A 452 0.46 4.48 -14.77
N ALA A 453 1.59 4.47 -15.48
CA ALA A 453 2.10 3.29 -16.14
C ALA A 453 3.58 2.99 -15.91
N ASP A 454 3.95 1.71 -15.81
CA ASP A 454 5.35 1.28 -15.83
C ASP A 454 6.24 1.90 -14.73
N ASN A 455 5.66 2.36 -13.61
CA ASN A 455 6.41 2.95 -12.50
C ASN A 455 6.86 1.89 -11.49
N MET A 456 8.01 2.14 -10.85
CA MET A 456 8.46 1.43 -9.65
C MET A 456 8.13 2.26 -8.41
N ILE A 457 7.37 1.69 -7.48
CA ILE A 457 6.94 2.34 -6.25
C ILE A 457 7.36 1.46 -5.08
N THR A 458 8.37 1.87 -4.31
CA THR A 458 8.95 1.01 -3.28
C THR A 458 9.44 1.76 -2.05
N ASN A 459 9.30 1.21 -0.84
CA ASN A 459 9.66 1.93 0.40
C ASN A 459 8.92 3.29 0.48
N VAL A 460 7.60 3.23 0.39
CA VAL A 460 6.69 4.39 0.51
C VAL A 460 5.75 4.19 1.70
N ALA A 461 5.08 5.26 2.13
CA ALA A 461 4.33 5.29 3.38
C ALA A 461 5.22 4.95 4.60
N ASN A 462 6.50 5.35 4.57
CA ASN A 462 7.49 4.96 5.57
C ASN A 462 7.46 5.82 6.85
N GLU A 463 6.54 6.78 6.94
CA GLU A 463 6.23 7.53 8.17
C GLU A 463 4.74 7.52 8.51
N ASP A 464 3.89 7.93 7.59
CA ASP A 464 2.45 7.75 7.71
C ASP A 464 2.08 6.39 7.16
N TRP A 465 1.96 5.40 8.05
CA TRP A 465 1.70 4.02 7.66
C TRP A 465 0.32 3.81 7.04
N GLY A 466 -0.61 4.77 7.15
CA GLY A 466 -1.93 4.71 6.52
C GLY A 466 -1.94 5.17 5.05
N CYS A 467 -0.80 5.61 4.52
CA CYS A 467 -0.64 5.97 3.11
C CYS A 467 -0.41 4.75 2.20
N LEU A 468 -0.36 4.99 0.89
CA LEU A 468 -0.36 3.97 -0.15
C LEU A 468 0.76 4.14 -1.19
N GLY A 469 0.94 3.09 -2.00
CA GLY A 469 1.70 3.21 -3.25
C GLY A 469 1.02 4.18 -4.21
N ILE A 470 -0.25 3.91 -4.53
CA ILE A 470 -1.10 4.77 -5.34
C ILE A 470 -2.45 4.98 -4.64
N ALA A 471 -2.79 6.24 -4.38
CA ALA A 471 -4.06 6.65 -3.81
C ALA A 471 -4.86 7.45 -4.85
N ALA A 472 -5.96 6.91 -5.35
CA ALA A 472 -6.87 7.60 -6.26
C ALA A 472 -8.23 7.82 -5.59
N GLY A 473 -8.63 9.09 -5.40
CA GLY A 473 -9.92 9.47 -4.82
C GLY A 473 -11.03 9.44 -5.89
N PHE A 474 -11.80 10.53 -5.98
CA PHE A 474 -12.79 10.73 -7.05
C PHE A 474 -12.11 11.09 -8.38
N VAL A 475 -12.00 10.08 -9.25
CA VAL A 475 -11.36 10.16 -10.58
C VAL A 475 -12.24 9.52 -11.66
N ARG A 476 -12.00 9.87 -12.92
CA ARG A 476 -12.75 9.33 -14.07
C ARG A 476 -11.85 8.92 -15.22
N ASN A 477 -12.13 7.80 -15.87
CA ASN A 477 -11.33 7.26 -16.98
C ASN A 477 -9.85 7.07 -16.63
N LEU A 478 -9.50 6.88 -15.35
CA LEU A 478 -8.12 6.65 -14.91
C LEU A 478 -7.65 5.26 -15.36
N THR A 479 -6.42 5.15 -15.86
CA THR A 479 -5.75 3.87 -16.09
C THR A 479 -4.49 3.76 -15.25
N ILE A 480 -4.45 2.80 -14.33
CA ILE A 480 -3.26 2.40 -13.57
C ILE A 480 -2.80 1.06 -14.11
N GLU A 481 -1.71 1.01 -14.86
CA GLU A 481 -1.26 -0.21 -15.52
C GLU A 481 0.22 -0.53 -15.40
N HIS A 482 0.58 -1.81 -15.31
CA HIS A 482 1.97 -2.26 -15.40
C HIS A 482 2.93 -1.60 -14.39
N ASN A 483 2.46 -1.16 -13.22
CA ASN A 483 3.32 -0.68 -12.15
C ASN A 483 3.81 -1.84 -11.29
N GLU A 484 4.99 -1.70 -10.67
CA GLU A 484 5.46 -2.60 -9.63
C GLU A 484 5.49 -1.87 -8.28
N ILE A 485 4.80 -2.41 -7.28
CA ILE A 485 4.62 -1.82 -5.95
C ILE A 485 5.14 -2.77 -4.88
N SER A 486 6.08 -2.30 -4.05
CA SER A 486 6.67 -3.10 -2.97
C SER A 486 7.04 -2.32 -1.72
N ASP A 487 7.27 -3.02 -0.61
CA ASP A 487 7.69 -2.43 0.68
C ASP A 487 6.85 -1.19 1.05
N VAL A 488 5.54 -1.41 1.11
CA VAL A 488 4.54 -0.39 1.46
C VAL A 488 3.85 -0.73 2.78
N ALA A 489 3.62 0.29 3.61
CA ALA A 489 3.13 0.12 4.97
C ALA A 489 1.72 -0.49 5.06
N TYR A 490 0.87 -0.24 4.08
CA TYR A 490 -0.54 -0.64 4.04
C TYR A 490 -0.93 -1.22 2.68
N SER A 491 -1.90 -0.65 1.98
CA SER A 491 -2.40 -1.16 0.70
C SER A 491 -1.53 -0.69 -0.48
N GLY A 492 -1.48 -1.49 -1.55
CA GLY A 492 -0.73 -1.13 -2.76
C GLY A 492 -1.43 -0.01 -3.54
N ILE A 493 -2.65 -0.29 -4.00
CA ILE A 493 -3.49 0.64 -4.76
C ILE A 493 -4.85 0.80 -4.06
N SER A 494 -5.26 2.04 -3.79
CA SER A 494 -6.64 2.39 -3.41
C SER A 494 -7.28 3.21 -4.53
N MET A 495 -8.51 2.86 -4.89
CA MET A 495 -9.30 3.58 -5.89
C MET A 495 -10.73 3.85 -5.44
N GLY A 496 -11.09 5.13 -5.41
CA GLY A 496 -12.39 5.64 -5.02
C GLY A 496 -12.41 6.22 -3.61
N TRP A 497 -13.48 6.96 -3.33
CA TRP A 497 -13.69 7.63 -2.04
C TRP A 497 -15.19 7.78 -1.74
N GLY A 498 -15.53 8.00 -0.49
CA GLY A 498 -16.88 8.39 -0.08
C GLY A 498 -17.80 7.31 0.46
N TRP A 499 -17.36 6.05 0.57
CA TRP A 499 -18.13 4.95 1.19
C TRP A 499 -19.60 4.88 0.75
N THR A 500 -19.90 5.11 -0.53
CA THR A 500 -21.27 5.27 -1.02
C THR A 500 -21.53 4.54 -2.33
N HIS A 501 -22.63 3.79 -2.39
CA HIS A 501 -23.11 3.21 -3.65
C HIS A 501 -23.93 4.20 -4.48
N THR A 502 -24.10 5.44 -4.02
CA THR A 502 -24.78 6.48 -4.80
C THR A 502 -23.95 6.82 -6.03
N GLU A 503 -24.62 6.99 -7.17
CA GLU A 503 -23.96 7.45 -8.39
C GLU A 503 -23.24 8.78 -8.15
N ASN A 504 -22.03 8.88 -8.67
CA ASN A 504 -21.12 10.00 -8.45
C ASN A 504 -20.27 10.19 -9.72
N VAL A 505 -19.23 11.02 -9.64
CA VAL A 505 -18.41 11.33 -10.83
C VAL A 505 -17.59 10.15 -11.38
N MET A 506 -17.38 9.08 -10.61
CA MET A 506 -16.46 8.00 -10.97
C MET A 506 -17.05 7.02 -11.99
N LYS A 507 -16.31 6.76 -13.06
CA LYS A 507 -16.63 5.74 -14.07
C LYS A 507 -15.42 5.42 -14.94
N ASN A 508 -15.45 4.24 -15.56
CA ASN A 508 -14.47 3.73 -16.52
C ASN A 508 -13.02 3.68 -16.00
N ASN A 509 -12.83 3.54 -14.68
CA ASN A 509 -11.50 3.45 -14.08
C ASN A 509 -10.94 2.04 -14.21
N LYS A 510 -9.62 1.90 -14.37
CA LYS A 510 -8.96 0.63 -14.72
C LYS A 510 -7.70 0.43 -13.88
N ILE A 511 -7.58 -0.76 -13.29
CA ILE A 511 -6.37 -1.24 -12.61
C ILE A 511 -5.93 -2.52 -13.32
N LEU A 512 -4.91 -2.43 -14.17
CA LEU A 512 -4.56 -3.47 -15.15
C LEU A 512 -3.12 -3.95 -14.99
N ALA A 513 -2.90 -5.26 -14.88
CA ALA A 513 -1.57 -5.85 -14.97
C ALA A 513 -0.50 -5.24 -14.05
N ASN A 514 -0.88 -4.76 -12.86
CA ASN A 514 0.08 -4.29 -11.85
C ASN A 514 0.65 -5.47 -11.07
N LYS A 515 1.91 -5.35 -10.63
CA LYS A 515 2.58 -6.32 -9.76
C LYS A 515 2.74 -5.74 -8.37
N ILE A 516 2.03 -6.30 -7.39
CA ILE A 516 2.02 -5.82 -6.01
C ILE A 516 2.52 -6.93 -5.09
N HIS A 517 3.55 -6.64 -4.30
CA HIS A 517 4.06 -7.60 -3.32
C HIS A 517 4.76 -6.94 -2.16
N HIS A 518 4.93 -7.64 -1.03
CA HIS A 518 5.55 -7.08 0.17
C HIS A 518 4.80 -5.80 0.63
N TYR A 519 3.47 -5.90 0.71
CA TYR A 519 2.58 -4.85 1.23
C TYR A 519 2.09 -5.20 2.64
N ALA A 520 1.32 -4.31 3.26
CA ALA A 520 0.82 -4.45 4.64
C ALA A 520 1.93 -4.56 5.69
N LYS A 521 3.06 -3.87 5.50
CA LYS A 521 4.21 -3.92 6.43
C LYS A 521 3.80 -3.61 7.88
N HIS A 522 2.86 -2.69 8.06
CA HIS A 522 2.50 -2.19 9.38
C HIS A 522 1.02 -2.26 9.70
N LEU A 523 0.12 -2.08 8.73
CA LEU A 523 -1.33 -1.97 8.99
C LEU A 523 -2.14 -3.07 8.30
N HIS A 524 -3.24 -3.47 8.94
CA HIS A 524 -4.25 -4.40 8.43
C HIS A 524 -5.58 -3.68 8.19
N ASP A 525 -6.64 -4.41 7.84
CA ASP A 525 -7.77 -3.90 7.06
C ASP A 525 -7.33 -3.53 5.64
N VAL A 526 -6.56 -4.43 5.03
CA VAL A 526 -5.60 -4.09 3.96
C VAL A 526 -5.74 -5.02 2.76
N ALA A 527 -5.47 -4.49 1.57
CA ALA A 527 -5.36 -5.29 0.36
C ALA A 527 -4.25 -4.84 -0.59
N GLY A 528 -3.84 -5.72 -1.51
CA GLY A 528 -3.01 -5.29 -2.63
C GLY A 528 -3.75 -4.26 -3.48
N ILE A 529 -5.01 -4.55 -3.82
CA ILE A 529 -5.92 -3.62 -4.48
C ILE A 529 -7.19 -3.47 -3.64
N TYR A 530 -7.52 -2.21 -3.33
CA TYR A 530 -8.65 -1.78 -2.52
C TYR A 530 -9.54 -0.80 -3.31
N THR A 531 -10.86 -0.89 -3.17
CA THR A 531 -11.79 0.07 -3.80
C THR A 531 -12.88 0.58 -2.87
N LEU A 532 -13.37 1.78 -3.15
CA LEU A 532 -14.55 2.39 -2.53
C LEU A 532 -15.55 2.89 -3.57
N SER A 533 -16.81 2.90 -3.14
CA SER A 533 -17.93 3.58 -3.79
C SER A 533 -18.30 3.10 -5.20
N SER A 534 -19.45 3.56 -5.70
CA SER A 534 -19.97 3.20 -7.03
C SER A 534 -19.05 3.73 -8.13
N GLN A 535 -18.62 2.85 -9.05
CA GLN A 535 -17.78 3.23 -10.20
C GLN A 535 -18.22 2.49 -11.47
N ALA A 536 -19.09 3.12 -12.26
CA ALA A 536 -19.69 2.48 -13.44
C ALA A 536 -18.62 2.05 -14.46
N ASN A 537 -18.75 0.82 -14.99
CA ASN A 537 -17.86 0.25 -16.02
C ASN A 537 -16.37 0.22 -15.64
N SER A 538 -16.04 0.16 -14.35
CA SER A 538 -14.66 0.06 -13.88
C SER A 538 -14.14 -1.38 -13.90
N ARG A 539 -12.82 -1.55 -13.95
CA ARG A 539 -12.17 -2.86 -14.17
C ARG A 539 -10.92 -3.07 -13.33
N ILE A 540 -10.76 -4.27 -12.80
CA ILE A 540 -9.56 -4.74 -12.10
C ILE A 540 -9.15 -6.06 -12.74
N GLU A 541 -8.14 -6.02 -13.60
CA GLU A 541 -7.83 -7.14 -14.49
C GLU A 541 -6.34 -7.47 -14.54
N GLU A 542 -6.02 -8.76 -14.59
CA GLU A 542 -4.68 -9.26 -14.91
C GLU A 542 -3.57 -8.86 -13.91
N ASN A 543 -3.94 -8.42 -12.70
CA ASN A 543 -2.95 -8.03 -11.68
C ASN A 543 -2.29 -9.26 -11.03
N TYR A 544 -1.03 -9.12 -10.64
CA TYR A 544 -0.31 -10.07 -9.80
C TYR A 544 -0.21 -9.51 -8.38
N ILE A 545 -0.75 -10.23 -7.39
CA ILE A 545 -0.69 -9.81 -5.99
C ILE A 545 -0.18 -10.97 -5.14
N ASP A 546 0.93 -10.76 -4.43
CA ASP A 546 1.61 -11.79 -3.63
C ASP A 546 2.24 -11.19 -2.36
N LYS A 547 2.79 -12.04 -1.49
CA LYS A 547 3.66 -11.70 -0.34
C LYS A 547 3.11 -10.57 0.53
N VAL A 548 2.37 -10.93 1.58
CA VAL A 548 1.89 -9.97 2.57
C VAL A 548 2.85 -9.97 3.74
N TYR A 549 3.30 -8.81 4.20
CA TYR A 549 4.12 -8.72 5.41
C TYR A 549 3.32 -9.10 6.65
N ASN A 550 4.00 -9.70 7.63
CA ASN A 550 3.41 -9.92 8.94
C ASN A 550 3.42 -8.62 9.75
N SER A 551 2.26 -8.07 10.08
CA SER A 551 2.18 -6.93 11.01
C SER A 551 1.97 -7.40 12.46
N PRO A 552 2.95 -7.20 13.36
CA PRO A 552 2.75 -7.44 14.79
C PRO A 552 1.87 -6.37 15.47
N TYR A 553 1.52 -5.30 14.75
CA TYR A 553 0.80 -4.13 15.26
C TYR A 553 -0.68 -4.13 14.90
N ALA A 554 -1.08 -4.99 13.96
CA ALA A 554 -2.44 -5.09 13.46
C ALA A 554 -3.46 -5.28 14.60
N HIS A 555 -4.54 -4.50 14.55
CA HIS A 555 -5.68 -4.63 15.47
C HIS A 555 -6.42 -5.96 15.26
N ASP A 556 -6.52 -6.42 14.01
CA ASP A 556 -7.00 -7.73 13.59
C ASP A 556 -5.92 -8.41 12.72
N PRO A 557 -5.18 -9.41 13.25
CA PRO A 557 -4.13 -10.09 12.50
C PRO A 557 -4.64 -10.95 11.33
N PHE A 558 -5.95 -11.17 11.21
CA PHE A 558 -6.52 -12.00 10.13
C PHE A 558 -7.11 -11.19 8.98
N LEU A 559 -7.25 -9.87 9.15
CA LEU A 559 -7.85 -8.96 8.17
C LEU A 559 -6.80 -8.39 7.20
N TRP A 560 -6.16 -9.29 6.47
CA TRP A 560 -5.31 -8.97 5.32
C TRP A 560 -5.85 -9.72 4.11
N LEU A 561 -5.85 -9.08 2.95
CA LEU A 561 -6.56 -9.53 1.76
C LEU A 561 -5.70 -9.30 0.52
N TYR A 562 -6.00 -9.97 -0.60
CA TYR A 562 -5.38 -9.65 -1.89
C TYR A 562 -6.19 -8.62 -2.67
N LEU A 563 -7.51 -8.83 -2.71
CA LEU A 563 -8.49 -7.96 -3.35
C LEU A 563 -9.58 -7.61 -2.35
N TYR A 564 -9.92 -6.33 -2.27
CA TYR A 564 -10.92 -5.82 -1.34
C TYR A 564 -11.79 -4.77 -1.99
N THR A 565 -13.07 -5.10 -2.21
CA THR A 565 -14.09 -4.11 -2.52
C THR A 565 -14.79 -3.70 -1.24
N ASP A 566 -14.60 -2.46 -0.81
CA ASP A 566 -15.17 -1.93 0.42
C ASP A 566 -16.46 -1.13 0.14
N GLU A 567 -16.98 -0.46 1.16
CA GLU A 567 -18.32 0.12 1.20
C GLU A 567 -18.68 0.93 -0.06
N GLY A 568 -19.85 0.62 -0.60
CA GLY A 568 -20.38 1.26 -1.80
C GLY A 568 -19.83 0.74 -3.13
N SER A 569 -18.75 -0.06 -3.13
CA SER A 569 -18.17 -0.62 -4.36
C SER A 569 -19.19 -1.39 -5.17
N GLN A 570 -19.46 -0.97 -6.42
CA GLN A 570 -20.32 -1.66 -7.38
C GLN A 570 -19.94 -1.29 -8.82
N HIS A 571 -20.40 -2.10 -9.79
CA HIS A 571 -20.15 -1.98 -11.22
C HIS A 571 -18.71 -2.25 -11.68
N PHE A 572 -17.91 -2.93 -10.85
CA PHE A 572 -16.60 -3.42 -11.27
C PHE A 572 -16.69 -4.76 -11.99
N THR A 573 -15.86 -4.92 -13.02
CA THR A 573 -15.44 -6.24 -13.50
C THR A 573 -14.07 -6.57 -12.91
N ILE A 574 -14.00 -7.61 -12.09
CA ILE A 574 -12.80 -8.02 -11.35
C ILE A 574 -12.45 -9.42 -11.82
N GLN A 575 -11.47 -9.52 -12.71
CA GLN A 575 -11.16 -10.80 -13.33
C GLN A 575 -9.71 -11.04 -13.69
N ASN A 576 -9.36 -12.32 -13.84
CA ASN A 576 -8.04 -12.75 -14.28
C ASN A 576 -6.90 -12.25 -13.38
N ASN A 577 -7.14 -12.01 -12.09
CA ASN A 577 -6.08 -11.55 -11.18
C ASN A 577 -5.39 -12.77 -10.55
N TRP A 578 -4.06 -12.85 -10.69
CA TRP A 578 -3.27 -13.86 -10.02
C TRP A 578 -3.12 -13.51 -8.55
N ILE A 579 -3.69 -14.36 -7.69
CA ILE A 579 -3.57 -14.30 -6.23
C ILE A 579 -3.33 -15.73 -5.72
N PRO A 580 -2.46 -15.96 -4.72
CA PRO A 580 -2.10 -17.32 -4.30
C PRO A 580 -3.27 -18.07 -3.65
N ILE A 581 -4.18 -17.36 -2.98
CA ILE A 581 -5.43 -17.89 -2.41
C ILE A 581 -6.54 -16.84 -2.52
N GLN A 582 -7.80 -17.28 -2.49
CA GLN A 582 -8.97 -16.40 -2.55
C GLN A 582 -9.30 -15.74 -1.20
N LYS A 583 -8.30 -15.13 -0.55
CA LYS A 583 -8.50 -14.31 0.64
C LYS A 583 -8.92 -12.91 0.19
N ILE A 584 -10.21 -12.78 -0.08
CA ILE A 584 -10.87 -11.59 -0.62
C ILE A 584 -12.02 -11.14 0.29
N LEU A 585 -12.35 -9.84 0.26
CA LEU A 585 -13.49 -9.31 1.01
C LEU A 585 -14.35 -8.42 0.12
N LYS A 586 -15.67 -8.51 0.33
CA LYS A 586 -16.72 -7.71 -0.32
C LYS A 586 -17.52 -7.04 0.79
N ASN A 587 -17.00 -5.97 1.37
CA ASN A 587 -17.61 -5.32 2.54
C ASN A 587 -18.62 -4.27 2.09
N ASN A 588 -19.88 -4.37 2.54
CA ASN A 588 -20.95 -3.40 2.30
C ASN A 588 -21.00 -2.85 0.85
N ASN A 589 -20.81 -3.73 -0.13
CA ASN A 589 -20.84 -3.36 -1.55
C ASN A 589 -22.22 -2.85 -1.96
N GLY A 590 -22.26 -2.08 -3.04
CA GLY A 590 -23.52 -1.55 -3.56
C GLY A 590 -24.45 -2.65 -4.08
N PRO A 591 -25.77 -2.42 -4.08
CA PRO A 591 -26.77 -3.44 -4.42
C PRO A 591 -26.69 -3.92 -5.88
N ALA A 592 -26.09 -3.13 -6.79
CA ALA A 592 -25.87 -3.58 -8.16
C ALA A 592 -24.76 -4.65 -8.27
N GLY A 593 -23.94 -4.81 -7.23
CA GLY A 593 -22.90 -5.81 -7.14
C GLY A 593 -21.71 -5.56 -8.07
N ASN A 594 -20.79 -6.52 -8.06
CA ASN A 594 -19.57 -6.56 -8.85
C ASN A 594 -19.47 -7.93 -9.55
N ILE A 595 -18.85 -7.96 -10.73
CA ILE A 595 -18.56 -9.21 -11.45
C ILE A 595 -17.20 -9.71 -10.97
N TRP A 596 -17.16 -10.91 -10.41
CA TRP A 596 -15.93 -11.59 -10.00
C TRP A 596 -15.75 -12.85 -10.83
N LYS A 597 -14.61 -12.99 -11.51
CA LYS A 597 -14.33 -14.15 -12.35
C LYS A 597 -12.84 -14.45 -12.36
N ASP A 598 -12.44 -15.70 -12.21
CA ASP A 598 -11.04 -16.11 -12.43
C ASP A 598 -9.99 -15.31 -11.64
N ASN A 599 -10.19 -15.16 -10.32
CA ASN A 599 -9.23 -14.53 -9.42
C ASN A 599 -8.65 -15.58 -8.47
N TYR A 600 -7.56 -16.23 -8.88
CA TYR A 600 -6.93 -17.35 -8.15
C TYR A 600 -5.53 -17.66 -8.74
N ALA A 601 -4.83 -18.65 -8.18
CA ALA A 601 -3.43 -18.94 -8.48
C ALA A 601 -3.17 -19.59 -9.87
N PHE A 602 -4.23 -19.93 -10.60
CA PHE A 602 -4.19 -20.74 -11.83
C PHE A 602 -4.85 -20.04 -13.02
N VAL A 603 -4.92 -18.72 -12.99
CA VAL A 603 -5.16 -17.91 -14.18
C VAL A 603 -4.07 -18.19 -15.25
N ASP A 604 -4.26 -17.76 -16.49
CA ASP A 604 -3.26 -17.93 -17.56
C ASP A 604 -1.86 -17.51 -17.07
N PRO A 605 -0.83 -18.37 -17.16
CA PRO A 605 0.53 -18.03 -16.70
C PRO A 605 1.07 -16.71 -17.26
N LYS A 606 0.64 -16.32 -18.47
CA LYS A 606 1.02 -15.04 -19.09
C LYS A 606 0.60 -13.82 -18.26
N ILE A 607 -0.45 -13.93 -17.46
CA ILE A 607 -0.89 -12.84 -16.57
C ILE A 607 0.22 -12.54 -15.56
N LYS A 608 0.76 -13.58 -14.92
CA LYS A 608 1.88 -13.44 -13.98
C LYS A 608 3.15 -12.95 -14.67
N GLU A 609 3.43 -13.43 -15.88
CA GLU A 609 4.62 -13.05 -16.66
C GLU A 609 4.57 -11.60 -17.14
N ASN A 610 3.38 -11.10 -17.51
CA ASN A 610 3.19 -9.78 -18.09
C ASN A 610 2.92 -8.68 -17.05
N ALA A 611 2.54 -9.05 -15.81
CA ALA A 611 2.27 -8.08 -14.75
C ALA A 611 3.53 -7.30 -14.32
N GLY A 612 3.33 -6.02 -14.04
CA GLY A 612 4.39 -5.08 -13.65
C GLY A 612 5.10 -4.44 -14.85
N ILE A 613 6.27 -3.86 -14.57
CA ILE A 613 6.94 -2.90 -15.45
C ILE A 613 7.38 -3.55 -16.77
N ARG A 614 7.09 -2.89 -17.89
CA ARG A 614 7.47 -3.31 -19.25
C ARG A 614 8.74 -2.61 -19.75
N ALA A 615 9.23 -3.06 -20.91
CA ALA A 615 10.24 -2.31 -21.66
C ALA A 615 9.67 -0.96 -22.15
N PRO A 616 10.48 0.11 -22.25
CA PRO A 616 11.92 0.17 -21.97
C PRO A 616 12.29 0.37 -20.50
N PHE A 617 11.32 0.44 -19.58
CA PHE A 617 11.54 0.81 -18.17
C PHE A 617 11.94 -0.35 -17.25
N ALA A 618 12.16 -1.55 -17.80
CA ALA A 618 12.41 -2.78 -17.03
C ALA A 618 13.60 -2.69 -16.05
N GLU A 619 14.56 -1.79 -16.29
CA GLU A 619 15.69 -1.53 -15.39
C GLU A 619 15.26 -1.00 -14.02
N LEU A 620 14.09 -0.37 -13.90
CA LEU A 620 13.53 0.07 -12.62
C LEU A 620 13.28 -1.09 -11.64
N LYS A 621 13.13 -2.31 -12.13
CA LYS A 621 12.99 -3.52 -11.29
C LYS A 621 14.20 -3.75 -10.37
N LYS A 622 15.36 -3.18 -10.69
CA LYS A 622 16.56 -3.21 -9.84
C LYS A 622 16.45 -2.33 -8.60
N GLN A 623 15.45 -1.45 -8.54
CA GLN A 623 15.23 -0.52 -7.43
C GLN A 623 14.36 -1.10 -6.32
N VAL A 624 13.75 -2.28 -6.51
CA VAL A 624 12.89 -2.94 -5.52
C VAL A 624 13.59 -3.01 -4.16
N VAL A 625 12.89 -2.52 -3.14
CA VAL A 625 13.27 -2.67 -1.73
C VAL A 625 12.41 -3.78 -1.14
N ILE A 626 13.03 -4.69 -0.39
CA ILE A 626 12.35 -5.70 0.43
C ILE A 626 13.06 -5.75 1.77
N ASP A 627 12.29 -5.62 2.84
CA ASP A 627 12.73 -5.89 4.20
C ASP A 627 12.55 -7.38 4.54
N GLU A 628 13.52 -8.20 4.13
CA GLU A 628 13.52 -9.64 4.35
C GLU A 628 13.48 -10.01 5.85
N ALA A 629 14.06 -9.15 6.70
CA ALA A 629 14.11 -9.35 8.14
C ALA A 629 12.73 -9.18 8.81
N TRP A 630 11.79 -8.48 8.16
CA TRP A 630 10.44 -8.26 8.69
C TRP A 630 9.59 -9.54 8.71
N GLY A 631 9.75 -10.39 7.69
CA GLY A 631 9.01 -11.65 7.54
C GLY A 631 7.57 -11.49 7.04
N LEU A 632 7.05 -12.57 6.45
CA LEU A 632 5.75 -12.58 5.78
C LEU A 632 4.65 -13.20 6.64
N GLN A 633 3.40 -12.91 6.29
CA GLN A 633 2.24 -13.63 6.82
C GLN A 633 2.38 -15.13 6.56
N GLU A 634 2.04 -15.92 7.57
CA GLU A 634 1.84 -17.34 7.36
C GLU A 634 0.65 -17.53 6.41
N MET A 635 0.78 -18.41 5.42
CA MET A 635 -0.34 -18.73 4.54
C MET A 635 -1.32 -19.66 5.25
N PRO A 636 -2.65 -19.43 5.13
CA PRO A 636 -3.64 -20.29 5.75
C PRO A 636 -3.60 -21.69 5.10
N LYS A 637 -3.80 -22.72 5.91
CA LYS A 637 -3.74 -24.14 5.51
C LYS A 637 -5.08 -24.81 5.71
N SER A 638 -5.37 -25.89 4.98
CA SER A 638 -6.60 -26.67 5.18
C SER A 638 -6.66 -27.25 6.59
N VAL A 639 -7.75 -26.96 7.30
CA VAL A 639 -8.00 -27.43 8.66
C VAL A 639 -9.45 -27.82 8.79
N ALA A 640 -9.71 -28.89 9.54
CA ALA A 640 -11.03 -29.20 10.07
C ALA A 640 -11.06 -29.03 11.61
N ILE A 641 -12.10 -28.37 12.12
CA ILE A 641 -12.39 -28.30 13.56
C ILE A 641 -13.73 -29.00 13.77
N GLU A 642 -13.76 -30.03 14.59
CA GLU A 642 -14.96 -30.79 14.90
C GLU A 642 -15.45 -30.45 16.29
N LEU A 643 -16.74 -30.14 16.41
CA LEU A 643 -17.45 -29.95 17.65
C LEU A 643 -18.38 -31.15 17.84
N ILE A 644 -18.27 -31.82 18.98
CA ILE A 644 -19.04 -33.03 19.31
C ILE A 644 -19.94 -32.72 20.51
N GLY A 645 -21.23 -32.90 20.34
CA GLY A 645 -22.24 -32.64 21.35
C GLY A 645 -23.64 -32.45 20.78
N LYS A 646 -24.57 -31.90 21.58
CA LYS A 646 -25.98 -31.72 21.19
C LYS A 646 -26.35 -30.24 21.15
N ASN A 647 -27.39 -29.90 20.40
CA ASN A 647 -27.99 -28.55 20.35
C ASN A 647 -27.04 -27.44 19.89
N PHE A 648 -26.35 -27.61 18.76
CA PHE A 648 -25.45 -26.58 18.21
C PHE A 648 -26.18 -25.27 17.92
N ASP A 649 -25.70 -24.18 18.53
CA ASP A 649 -26.09 -22.81 18.17
C ASP A 649 -25.21 -22.34 17.00
N ILE A 650 -25.66 -22.64 15.78
CA ILE A 650 -24.92 -22.38 14.54
C ILE A 650 -24.62 -20.89 14.34
N GLU A 651 -25.56 -20.00 14.69
CA GLU A 651 -25.37 -18.56 14.55
C GLU A 651 -24.28 -18.05 15.51
N LYS A 652 -24.30 -18.51 16.76
CA LYS A 652 -23.25 -18.18 17.74
C LYS A 652 -21.90 -18.78 17.33
N ILE A 653 -21.87 -19.98 16.74
CA ILE A 653 -20.64 -20.60 16.21
C ILE A 653 -20.06 -19.73 15.09
N LYS A 654 -20.86 -19.41 14.06
CA LYS A 654 -20.46 -18.54 12.95
C LYS A 654 -19.96 -17.18 13.43
N SER A 655 -20.70 -16.54 14.35
CA SER A 655 -20.30 -15.29 14.98
C SER A 655 -18.96 -15.41 15.75
N THR A 656 -18.74 -16.54 16.43
CA THR A 656 -17.51 -16.79 17.18
C THR A 656 -16.29 -16.89 16.25
N ILE A 657 -16.45 -17.53 15.09
CA ILE A 657 -15.36 -17.80 14.15
C ILE A 657 -15.14 -16.72 13.08
N LYS A 658 -16.13 -15.84 12.84
CA LYS A 658 -16.09 -14.78 11.81
C LYS A 658 -14.81 -13.94 11.84
N GLY A 659 -14.30 -13.63 13.02
CA GLY A 659 -13.09 -12.82 13.21
C GLY A 659 -11.78 -13.52 12.79
N PHE A 660 -11.77 -14.84 12.56
CA PHE A 660 -10.58 -15.57 12.10
C PHE A 660 -10.43 -15.59 10.58
N ARG A 661 -11.44 -15.10 9.84
CA ARG A 661 -11.42 -14.94 8.38
C ARG A 661 -11.00 -16.24 7.67
N ILE A 662 -11.65 -17.34 8.04
CA ILE A 662 -11.45 -18.67 7.47
C ILE A 662 -11.80 -18.59 5.98
N VAL A 663 -10.85 -18.95 5.12
CA VAL A 663 -11.05 -18.87 3.67
C VAL A 663 -11.77 -20.13 3.20
N GLY A 664 -12.86 -19.97 2.46
CA GLY A 664 -13.71 -21.08 2.05
C GLY A 664 -14.38 -21.77 3.24
N GLU A 665 -14.77 -21.01 4.26
CA GLU A 665 -15.46 -21.52 5.46
C GLU A 665 -16.72 -22.32 5.09
N GLU A 666 -16.78 -23.56 5.55
CA GLU A 666 -17.95 -24.43 5.41
C GLU A 666 -18.25 -25.15 6.72
N LEU A 667 -19.53 -25.33 7.02
CA LEU A 667 -20.01 -26.10 8.17
C LEU A 667 -20.74 -27.35 7.66
N HIS A 668 -20.38 -28.51 8.19
CA HIS A 668 -20.96 -29.80 7.84
C HIS A 668 -21.41 -30.53 9.09
N GLN A 669 -22.61 -31.09 9.11
CA GLN A 669 -23.17 -31.74 10.29
C GLN A 669 -23.68 -33.15 10.00
N TRP A 670 -23.44 -34.07 10.93
CA TRP A 670 -24.15 -35.33 11.05
C TRP A 670 -24.42 -35.61 12.54
N GLU A 671 -25.69 -35.77 12.90
CA GLU A 671 -26.12 -36.01 14.30
C GLU A 671 -25.46 -35.02 15.29
N ASN A 672 -24.66 -35.53 16.22
CA ASN A 672 -23.92 -34.82 17.26
C ASN A 672 -22.52 -34.37 16.83
N HIS A 673 -22.19 -34.43 15.53
CA HIS A 673 -20.90 -34.01 14.97
C HIS A 673 -21.07 -32.82 14.04
N LEU A 674 -20.38 -31.72 14.33
CA LEU A 674 -20.31 -30.53 13.48
C LEU A 674 -18.86 -30.26 13.10
N VAL A 675 -18.53 -30.28 11.81
CA VAL A 675 -17.21 -29.98 11.27
C VAL A 675 -17.20 -28.61 10.61
N ILE A 676 -16.29 -27.75 11.04
CA ILE A 676 -15.91 -26.50 10.38
C ILE A 676 -14.69 -26.80 9.53
N TYR A 677 -14.77 -26.61 8.22
CA TYR A 677 -13.65 -26.81 7.29
C TYR A 677 -13.32 -25.51 6.54
N GLY A 678 -12.04 -25.31 6.24
CA GLY A 678 -11.55 -24.20 5.43
C GLY A 678 -10.06 -23.94 5.65
N LEU A 679 -9.53 -22.89 5.02
CA LEU A 679 -8.13 -22.50 5.20
C LEU A 679 -7.98 -21.56 6.41
N MET A 680 -7.09 -21.91 7.35
CA MET A 680 -6.89 -21.18 8.62
C MET A 680 -5.41 -20.87 8.88
N ASN A 681 -5.12 -19.70 9.45
CA ASN A 681 -3.76 -19.30 9.87
C ASN A 681 -3.40 -19.74 11.30
N GLN A 682 -4.37 -19.67 12.23
CA GLN A 682 -4.13 -19.95 13.65
C GLN A 682 -5.28 -20.81 14.22
N PRO A 683 -5.44 -22.06 13.76
CA PRO A 683 -6.61 -22.87 14.09
C PRO A 683 -6.73 -23.20 15.58
N GLU A 684 -5.61 -23.32 16.30
CA GLU A 684 -5.61 -23.46 17.77
C GLU A 684 -6.25 -22.26 18.49
N ARG A 685 -6.09 -21.05 17.94
CA ARG A 685 -6.75 -19.86 18.49
C ARG A 685 -8.26 -19.90 18.25
N THR A 686 -8.68 -20.37 17.08
CA THR A 686 -10.08 -20.63 16.76
C THR A 686 -10.69 -21.64 17.73
N LYS A 687 -10.03 -22.79 17.91
CA LYS A 687 -10.44 -23.85 18.84
C LYS A 687 -10.61 -23.33 20.27
N ARG A 688 -9.63 -22.59 20.80
CA ARG A 688 -9.71 -22.04 22.16
C ARG A 688 -10.91 -21.10 22.33
N LYS A 689 -11.19 -20.26 21.33
CA LYS A 689 -12.33 -19.33 21.38
C LYS A 689 -13.67 -20.08 21.32
N LEU A 690 -13.76 -21.13 20.51
CA LEU A 690 -14.93 -22.02 20.48
C LEU A 690 -15.11 -22.73 21.83
N ALA A 691 -14.05 -23.29 22.41
CA ALA A 691 -14.11 -24.00 23.70
C ALA A 691 -14.57 -23.08 24.85
N LEU A 692 -14.16 -21.81 24.82
CA LEU A 692 -14.63 -20.80 25.78
C LEU A 692 -16.11 -20.43 25.58
N ALA A 693 -16.59 -20.41 24.33
CA ALA A 693 -17.96 -20.07 24.00
C ALA A 693 -18.95 -21.24 24.23
N PHE A 694 -18.45 -22.48 24.17
CA PHE A 694 -19.20 -23.73 24.23
C PHE A 694 -18.47 -24.78 25.10
N PRO A 695 -18.41 -24.57 26.43
CA PRO A 695 -17.66 -25.43 27.36
C PRO A 695 -18.20 -26.88 27.44
N GLU A 696 -19.45 -27.10 27.03
CA GLU A 696 -20.12 -28.39 26.99
C GLU A 696 -19.79 -29.25 25.76
N LEU A 697 -19.19 -28.65 24.72
CA LEU A 697 -18.83 -29.36 23.49
C LEU A 697 -17.40 -29.88 23.57
N GLU A 698 -17.19 -31.13 23.18
CA GLU A 698 -15.84 -31.61 22.90
C GLU A 698 -15.37 -31.02 21.57
N ILE A 699 -14.15 -30.49 21.52
CA ILE A 699 -13.61 -29.86 20.31
C ILE A 699 -12.29 -30.52 19.90
N LYS A 700 -12.32 -31.15 18.73
CA LYS A 700 -11.16 -31.75 18.07
C LYS A 700 -10.67 -30.85 16.94
N ILE A 701 -9.37 -30.92 16.69
CA ILE A 701 -8.70 -30.21 15.61
C ILE A 701 -7.98 -31.22 14.72
N TYR A 702 -8.08 -30.99 13.42
CA TYR A 702 -7.56 -31.84 12.36
C TYR A 702 -6.71 -30.96 11.45
N GLU A 703 -5.40 -31.02 11.66
CA GLU A 703 -4.38 -30.29 10.88
C GLU A 703 -3.49 -31.30 10.15
N ASN A 704 -2.74 -30.82 9.15
CA ASN A 704 -1.74 -31.59 8.42
C ASN A 704 -2.31 -32.92 7.89
N PRO A 705 -3.06 -32.89 6.78
CA PRO A 705 -3.70 -34.08 6.25
C PRO A 705 -2.67 -35.21 6.06
N VAL A 706 -3.01 -36.41 6.53
CA VAL A 706 -2.19 -37.63 6.39
C VAL A 706 -2.15 -38.12 4.94
N TYR A 707 -3.05 -37.62 4.11
CA TYR A 707 -3.04 -37.77 2.66
C TYR A 707 -3.61 -36.51 2.01
N ASP A 708 -2.90 -35.98 1.03
CA ASP A 708 -3.29 -34.75 0.35
C ASP A 708 -3.06 -34.89 -1.16
N PHE A 709 -4.13 -35.17 -1.90
CA PHE A 709 -4.13 -35.15 -3.35
C PHE A 709 -4.63 -33.81 -3.84
N GLN A 710 -3.84 -33.16 -4.69
CA GLN A 710 -4.20 -31.95 -5.41
C GLN A 710 -4.18 -32.27 -6.90
N ASN A 711 -5.32 -32.06 -7.58
CA ASN A 711 -5.46 -32.39 -9.00
C ASN A 711 -4.39 -31.72 -9.85
N PHE A 712 -4.19 -30.42 -9.67
CA PHE A 712 -3.28 -29.62 -10.47
C PHE A 712 -1.79 -29.97 -10.27
N GLU A 713 -1.43 -30.62 -9.16
CA GLU A 713 -0.05 -31.08 -8.93
C GLU A 713 0.20 -32.47 -9.54
N ARG A 714 -0.85 -33.26 -9.74
CA ARG A 714 -0.76 -34.70 -9.97
C ARG A 714 -1.34 -35.16 -11.31
N CYS A 715 -2.26 -34.39 -11.88
CA CYS A 715 -2.93 -34.69 -13.13
C CYS A 715 -2.31 -33.87 -14.26
N LYS A 716 -1.70 -34.56 -15.21
CA LYS A 716 -1.10 -33.92 -16.37
C LYS A 716 -2.18 -33.20 -17.19
N ASP A 717 -1.89 -31.96 -17.61
CA ASP A 717 -2.76 -31.11 -18.44
C ASP A 717 -4.11 -30.73 -17.80
N SER A 718 -4.31 -31.00 -16.51
CA SER A 718 -5.52 -30.59 -15.81
C SER A 718 -5.48 -29.11 -15.46
N LYS A 719 -6.66 -28.48 -15.46
CA LYS A 719 -6.86 -27.14 -14.92
C LYS A 719 -7.80 -27.26 -13.74
N PRO A 720 -7.45 -26.74 -12.56
CA PRO A 720 -8.37 -26.72 -11.46
C PRO A 720 -9.64 -25.96 -11.85
N ALA A 721 -10.78 -26.49 -11.42
CA ALA A 721 -12.07 -25.85 -11.61
C ALA A 721 -12.04 -24.45 -10.99
N SER A 722 -12.64 -23.46 -11.68
CA SER A 722 -12.72 -22.09 -11.19
C SER A 722 -13.52 -21.97 -9.89
N GLU A 723 -14.46 -22.90 -9.67
CA GLU A 723 -15.19 -23.11 -8.43
C GLU A 723 -15.37 -24.61 -8.17
N TRP A 724 -15.28 -25.03 -6.91
CA TRP A 724 -15.55 -26.39 -6.48
C TRP A 724 -16.36 -26.41 -5.18
N GLU A 725 -16.95 -27.57 -4.87
CA GLU A 725 -17.66 -27.84 -3.63
C GLU A 725 -16.95 -28.95 -2.87
N ASN A 726 -16.89 -28.83 -1.53
CA ASN A 726 -16.31 -29.87 -0.70
C ASN A 726 -17.40 -30.79 -0.15
N ILE A 727 -17.05 -32.07 -0.10
CA ILE A 727 -17.85 -33.13 0.48
C ILE A 727 -17.05 -33.70 1.64
N VAL A 728 -17.62 -33.60 2.85
CA VAL A 728 -16.96 -33.97 4.09
C VAL A 728 -17.55 -35.28 4.59
N LEU A 729 -16.69 -36.27 4.80
CA LEU A 729 -17.03 -37.55 5.40
C LEU A 729 -16.20 -37.80 6.65
N THR A 730 -16.72 -38.64 7.55
CA THR A 730 -15.97 -39.11 8.72
C THR A 730 -16.05 -40.63 8.87
N ALA A 731 -15.00 -41.20 9.43
CA ALA A 731 -14.89 -42.62 9.75
C ALA A 731 -13.95 -42.79 10.95
N ASN A 732 -13.84 -44.00 11.49
CA ASN A 732 -12.78 -44.36 12.42
C ASN A 732 -11.80 -45.32 11.75
N LEU A 733 -10.55 -45.30 12.18
CA LEU A 733 -9.67 -46.45 12.04
C LEU A 733 -10.05 -47.54 13.05
N VAL A 734 -9.72 -48.78 12.73
CA VAL A 734 -9.81 -49.92 13.66
C VAL A 734 -9.03 -49.64 14.95
N ALA A 735 -9.41 -50.33 16.04
CA ALA A 735 -8.78 -50.14 17.35
C ALA A 735 -7.30 -50.55 17.39
N ASP A 736 -6.91 -51.52 16.56
CA ASP A 736 -5.55 -52.05 16.49
C ASP A 736 -4.56 -50.95 16.03
N GLU A 737 -3.63 -50.56 16.90
CA GLU A 737 -2.65 -49.51 16.63
C GLU A 737 -1.65 -49.89 15.52
N LYS A 738 -1.33 -51.17 15.35
CA LYS A 738 -0.46 -51.63 14.27
C LYS A 738 -1.17 -51.46 12.93
N MET A 739 -2.44 -51.84 12.86
CA MET A 739 -3.26 -51.61 11.67
C MET A 739 -3.45 -50.11 11.38
N GLN A 740 -3.62 -49.28 12.41
CA GLN A 740 -3.63 -47.82 12.22
C GLN A 740 -2.32 -47.30 11.63
N LYS A 741 -1.16 -47.80 12.09
CA LYS A 741 0.14 -47.43 11.54
C LYS A 741 0.29 -47.90 10.09
N GLU A 742 -0.09 -49.14 9.78
CA GLU A 742 -0.06 -49.66 8.41
C GLU A 742 -0.88 -48.78 7.45
N TYR A 743 -2.08 -48.35 7.85
CA TYR A 743 -2.90 -47.43 7.08
C TYR A 743 -2.16 -46.13 6.74
N LEU A 744 -1.45 -45.54 7.71
CA LEU A 744 -0.68 -44.32 7.52
C LEU A 744 0.54 -44.56 6.61
N ASP A 745 1.25 -45.68 6.78
CA ASP A 745 2.38 -46.06 5.92
C ASP A 745 1.95 -46.24 4.46
N TYR A 746 0.75 -46.81 4.23
CA TYR A 746 0.15 -46.92 2.89
C TYR A 746 -0.14 -45.54 2.28
N HIS A 747 -0.73 -44.61 3.05
CA HIS A 747 -1.05 -43.26 2.54
C HIS A 747 0.21 -42.41 2.30
N THR A 748 1.25 -42.60 3.12
CA THR A 748 2.53 -41.92 2.98
C THR A 748 3.22 -42.28 1.66
N THR A 749 3.10 -43.53 1.22
CA THR A 749 3.75 -44.04 -0.01
C THR A 749 2.77 -44.29 -1.17
N GLN A 750 1.53 -43.81 -1.05
CA GLN A 750 0.46 -44.11 -2.02
C GLN A 750 0.83 -43.65 -3.43
N PHE A 751 1.34 -42.43 -3.59
CA PHE A 751 1.68 -41.89 -4.91
C PHE A 751 2.81 -42.67 -5.62
N GLU A 752 3.69 -43.32 -4.86
CA GLU A 752 4.82 -44.07 -5.40
C GLU A 752 4.44 -45.52 -5.69
N LYS A 753 3.73 -46.17 -4.76
CA LYS A 753 3.41 -47.60 -4.82
C LYS A 753 2.07 -47.91 -5.48
N TRP A 754 1.16 -46.94 -5.50
CA TRP A 754 -0.20 -47.02 -6.01
C TRP A 754 -0.57 -45.78 -6.85
N PRO A 755 0.24 -45.38 -7.85
CA PRO A 755 -0.03 -44.19 -8.67
C PRO A 755 -1.37 -44.26 -9.42
N GLU A 756 -1.90 -45.47 -9.64
CA GLU A 756 -3.19 -45.70 -10.29
C GLU A 756 -4.37 -45.10 -9.52
N ILE A 757 -4.24 -44.91 -8.21
CA ILE A 757 -5.29 -44.31 -7.38
C ILE A 757 -5.44 -42.82 -7.69
N ALA A 758 -4.31 -42.10 -7.69
CA ALA A 758 -4.26 -40.70 -8.11
C ALA A 758 -4.75 -40.55 -9.57
N LYS A 759 -4.40 -41.47 -10.46
CA LYS A 759 -4.91 -41.49 -11.84
C LYS A 759 -6.44 -41.66 -11.89
N GLY A 760 -7.01 -42.49 -11.02
CA GLY A 760 -8.46 -42.61 -10.86
C GLY A 760 -9.11 -41.28 -10.47
N PHE A 761 -8.53 -40.56 -9.51
CA PHE A 761 -9.00 -39.22 -9.12
C PHE A 761 -8.89 -38.21 -10.27
N CYS A 762 -7.81 -38.27 -11.06
CA CYS A 762 -7.67 -37.46 -12.29
C CYS A 762 -8.78 -37.76 -13.31
N ASN A 763 -9.10 -39.04 -13.54
CA ASN A 763 -10.17 -39.44 -14.47
C ASN A 763 -11.57 -38.97 -14.02
N ALA A 764 -11.78 -38.90 -12.70
CA ALA A 764 -13.01 -38.44 -12.09
C ALA A 764 -13.08 -36.91 -11.95
N ASP A 765 -12.03 -36.19 -12.33
CA ASP A 765 -11.91 -34.74 -12.19
C ASP A 765 -12.13 -34.26 -10.73
N PHE A 766 -11.65 -35.04 -9.76
CA PHE A 766 -11.59 -34.59 -8.37
C PHE A 766 -10.54 -33.50 -8.27
N GLN A 767 -10.89 -32.36 -7.66
CA GLN A 767 -10.02 -31.20 -7.53
C GLN A 767 -9.02 -31.38 -6.39
N GLN A 768 -9.50 -31.96 -5.28
CA GLN A 768 -8.71 -32.20 -4.09
C GLN A 768 -9.27 -33.41 -3.33
N LEU A 769 -8.41 -34.17 -2.66
CA LEU A 769 -8.80 -35.22 -1.72
C LEU A 769 -7.87 -35.23 -0.51
N GLN A 770 -8.39 -34.82 0.65
CA GLN A 770 -7.65 -34.66 1.89
C GLN A 770 -8.17 -35.61 2.96
N VAL A 771 -7.28 -36.36 3.61
CA VAL A 771 -7.62 -37.18 4.79
C VAL A 771 -6.91 -36.60 6.00
N PHE A 772 -7.65 -36.22 7.02
CA PHE A 772 -7.14 -35.79 8.31
C PHE A 772 -7.37 -36.87 9.37
N LYS A 773 -6.57 -36.84 10.44
CA LYS A 773 -6.67 -37.80 11.55
C LYS A 773 -6.54 -37.11 12.90
N ASN A 774 -7.40 -37.48 13.84
CA ASN A 774 -7.28 -37.14 15.26
C ASN A 774 -7.60 -38.39 16.10
N GLY A 775 -6.63 -38.89 16.87
CA GLY A 775 -6.77 -40.19 17.52
C GLY A 775 -7.05 -41.27 16.46
N ARG A 776 -8.16 -42.00 16.60
CA ARG A 776 -8.63 -42.97 15.60
C ARG A 776 -9.53 -42.37 14.53
N GLN A 777 -10.09 -41.19 14.76
CA GLN A 777 -11.10 -40.62 13.88
C GLN A 777 -10.44 -39.98 12.65
N LEU A 778 -11.09 -40.17 11.51
CA LEU A 778 -10.71 -39.62 10.22
C LEU A 778 -11.75 -38.60 9.76
N VAL A 779 -11.28 -37.55 9.09
CA VAL A 779 -12.10 -36.63 8.32
C VAL A 779 -11.59 -36.65 6.89
N LEU A 780 -12.43 -37.02 5.95
CA LEU A 780 -12.14 -37.03 4.52
C LEU A 780 -12.86 -35.85 3.87
N VAL A 781 -12.11 -35.03 3.14
CA VAL A 781 -12.65 -33.94 2.34
C VAL A 781 -12.36 -34.24 0.88
N ILE A 782 -13.41 -34.30 0.07
CA ILE A 782 -13.33 -34.47 -1.39
C ILE A 782 -13.87 -33.20 -2.04
N SER A 783 -13.04 -32.51 -2.82
CA SER A 783 -13.46 -31.33 -3.56
C SER A 783 -13.73 -31.71 -5.02
N ILE A 784 -14.91 -31.36 -5.53
CA ILE A 784 -15.34 -31.65 -6.91
C ILE A 784 -15.79 -30.37 -7.61
N PRO A 785 -15.70 -30.27 -8.95
CA PRO A 785 -16.18 -29.10 -9.68
C PRO A 785 -17.62 -28.73 -9.28
N LYS A 786 -17.88 -27.44 -9.09
CA LYS A 786 -19.19 -26.99 -8.63
C LYS A 786 -20.30 -27.43 -9.58
N GLY A 787 -21.38 -27.98 -9.03
CA GLY A 787 -22.52 -28.50 -9.80
C GLY A 787 -22.38 -29.95 -10.28
N GLU A 788 -21.24 -30.61 -10.01
CA GLU A 788 -21.09 -32.06 -10.17
C GLU A 788 -21.58 -32.83 -8.92
N ASN A 789 -21.59 -34.16 -8.97
CA ASN A 789 -21.94 -35.01 -7.83
C ASN A 789 -21.08 -36.29 -7.83
N LEU A 790 -20.67 -36.75 -6.63
CA LEU A 790 -19.95 -38.01 -6.42
C LEU A 790 -20.60 -39.22 -7.06
N ASP A 791 -21.94 -39.33 -7.11
CA ASP A 791 -22.59 -40.49 -7.76
C ASP A 791 -22.21 -40.63 -9.24
N LYS A 792 -21.98 -39.49 -9.91
CA LYS A 792 -21.55 -39.42 -11.31
C LYS A 792 -20.04 -39.56 -11.45
N LEU A 793 -19.26 -39.05 -10.49
CA LEU A 793 -17.79 -38.99 -10.59
C LEU A 793 -17.10 -40.24 -10.01
N ASN A 794 -17.59 -40.82 -8.91
CA ASN A 794 -17.01 -42.01 -8.28
C ASN A 794 -16.81 -43.17 -9.26
N PRO A 795 -17.77 -43.55 -10.14
CA PRO A 795 -17.57 -44.63 -11.10
C PRO A 795 -16.39 -44.41 -12.06
N LYS A 796 -16.02 -43.15 -12.33
CA LYS A 796 -14.88 -42.82 -13.19
C LYS A 796 -13.53 -43.10 -12.52
N THR A 797 -13.47 -43.14 -11.19
CA THR A 797 -12.24 -43.46 -10.47
C THR A 797 -11.76 -44.89 -10.72
N THR A 798 -12.71 -45.83 -10.87
CA THR A 798 -12.45 -47.26 -11.09
C THR A 798 -12.55 -47.67 -12.55
N GLN A 799 -13.09 -46.81 -13.42
CA GLN A 799 -13.26 -47.12 -14.85
C GLN A 799 -11.93 -47.51 -15.50
N ASN A 800 -11.87 -48.76 -15.98
CA ASN A 800 -10.66 -49.38 -16.55
C ASN A 800 -9.44 -49.33 -15.61
N ASN A 801 -9.66 -49.38 -14.29
CA ASN A 801 -8.64 -49.24 -13.27
C ASN A 801 -8.84 -50.21 -12.09
N PRO A 802 -8.59 -51.52 -12.27
CA PRO A 802 -8.82 -52.54 -11.24
C PRO A 802 -7.95 -52.35 -9.97
N ARG A 803 -6.83 -51.61 -10.08
CA ARG A 803 -5.97 -51.27 -8.95
C ARG A 803 -6.69 -50.43 -7.89
N VAL A 804 -7.68 -49.61 -8.28
CA VAL A 804 -8.50 -48.84 -7.34
C VAL A 804 -9.41 -49.75 -6.53
N ASP A 805 -9.95 -50.80 -7.13
CA ASP A 805 -10.78 -51.78 -6.42
C ASP A 805 -9.95 -52.60 -5.43
N GLU A 806 -8.73 -53.01 -5.81
CA GLU A 806 -7.76 -53.65 -4.91
C GLU A 806 -7.41 -52.76 -3.71
N TRP A 807 -7.15 -51.48 -3.95
CA TRP A 807 -6.87 -50.50 -2.91
C TRP A 807 -8.07 -50.30 -1.99
N ASN A 808 -9.27 -50.14 -2.53
CA ASN A 808 -10.50 -49.98 -1.74
C ASN A 808 -10.76 -51.21 -0.87
N ALA A 809 -10.57 -52.42 -1.40
CA ALA A 809 -10.69 -53.67 -0.64
C ALA A 809 -9.64 -53.80 0.48
N LEU A 810 -8.42 -53.30 0.25
CA LEU A 810 -7.36 -53.22 1.26
C LEU A 810 -7.71 -52.19 2.35
N MET A 811 -8.05 -50.95 1.96
CA MET A 811 -8.36 -49.85 2.88
C MET A 811 -9.57 -50.15 3.78
N LYS A 812 -10.56 -50.89 3.27
CA LYS A 812 -11.73 -51.33 4.02
C LYS A 812 -11.38 -52.14 5.28
N LYS A 813 -10.22 -52.81 5.33
CA LYS A 813 -9.77 -53.57 6.51
C LYS A 813 -9.35 -52.67 7.67
N TYR A 814 -8.98 -51.43 7.38
CA TYR A 814 -8.41 -50.50 8.35
C TYR A 814 -9.44 -49.54 8.94
N GLN A 815 -10.67 -49.53 8.41
CA GLN A 815 -11.68 -48.51 8.71
C GLN A 815 -12.95 -49.13 9.30
N THR A 816 -13.61 -48.40 10.18
CA THR A 816 -14.90 -48.72 10.79
C THR A 816 -15.79 -47.48 10.82
N GLY A 817 -17.10 -47.67 10.98
CA GLY A 817 -18.01 -46.55 11.28
C GLY A 817 -17.65 -45.82 12.58
N ILE A 818 -18.13 -44.59 12.70
CA ILE A 818 -18.13 -43.85 13.98
C ILE A 818 -19.26 -44.35 14.89
N GLU A 819 -19.31 -43.85 16.14
CA GLU A 819 -20.42 -44.17 17.06
C GLU A 819 -21.76 -43.79 16.41
N ASP A 820 -22.80 -44.59 16.64
CA ASP A 820 -24.13 -44.47 16.03
C ASP A 820 -24.24 -44.68 14.49
N ALA A 821 -23.13 -45.00 13.81
CA ALA A 821 -23.17 -45.45 12.42
C ALA A 821 -23.96 -46.77 12.28
N LYS A 822 -24.69 -46.94 11.17
CA LYS A 822 -25.43 -48.20 10.93
C LYS A 822 -24.46 -49.36 10.74
N SER A 823 -24.90 -50.56 11.12
CA SER A 823 -24.09 -51.78 10.92
C SER A 823 -23.69 -51.94 9.44
N GLY A 824 -22.38 -52.02 9.20
CA GLY A 824 -21.80 -52.11 7.84
C GLY A 824 -21.50 -50.77 7.16
N GLU A 825 -21.93 -49.65 7.74
CA GLU A 825 -21.61 -48.30 7.28
C GLU A 825 -20.23 -47.86 7.83
N THR A 826 -19.35 -47.36 6.96
CA THR A 826 -17.97 -46.99 7.34
C THR A 826 -17.74 -45.49 7.25
N TRP A 827 -17.93 -44.93 6.06
CA TRP A 827 -17.81 -43.49 5.83
C TRP A 827 -19.18 -42.83 5.93
N ILE A 828 -19.31 -41.90 6.87
CA ILE A 828 -20.53 -41.14 7.13
C ILE A 828 -20.41 -39.79 6.45
N LEU A 829 -21.40 -39.44 5.63
CA LEU A 829 -21.48 -38.14 4.97
C LEU A 829 -22.00 -37.08 5.95
N LEU A 830 -21.25 -36.00 6.13
CA LEU A 830 -21.71 -34.83 6.89
C LEU A 830 -22.40 -33.85 5.94
N LYS A 831 -23.68 -33.57 6.22
CA LYS A 831 -24.48 -32.69 5.38
C LYS A 831 -24.01 -31.24 5.55
N LYS A 832 -23.67 -30.60 4.44
CA LYS A 832 -23.33 -29.16 4.43
C LYS A 832 -24.52 -28.35 4.95
N LEU A 833 -24.27 -27.46 5.89
CA LEU A 833 -25.25 -26.51 6.40
C LEU A 833 -25.32 -25.33 5.44
N GLU A 834 -26.51 -25.04 4.93
CA GLU A 834 -26.72 -23.87 4.07
C GLU A 834 -26.69 -22.58 4.92
N ASP A 835 -26.11 -21.52 4.35
CA ASP A 835 -26.30 -20.19 4.89
C ASP A 835 -27.77 -19.79 4.71
N LYS A 836 -28.44 -19.42 5.81
CA LYS A 836 -29.75 -18.78 5.70
C LYS A 836 -29.54 -17.45 4.97
N LYS A 837 -30.12 -17.36 3.76
CA LYS A 837 -30.08 -16.16 2.91
C LYS A 837 -30.67 -14.94 3.60
#